data_AF-A0AA88XIT4-F1
#
_entry.id   AF-A0AA88XIT4-F1
#
_cell.length_a   1.000
_cell.length_b   1.000
_cell.length_c   1.000
_cell.angle_alpha   90.00
_cell.angle_beta   90.00
_cell.angle_gamma   90.00
#
_symmetry.space_group_name_H-M   'P 1'
#
loop_
_entity.id
_entity.type
_entity.pdbx_description
1 polymer ?
#
loop_
_entity_poly.entity_id
_entity_poly.type
_entity_poly.pdbx_seq_one_letter_code
_entity_poly.pdbx_strand_id
1 'polypeptide(L)'
;MPNEGERGWLSQKEGDFGLMGGRNAKERDEHGFREKRSCETQLVMLVDELAKNIQQNRQTDLVLLDFSKAFDRVSHEKLILKLHQYGVRGQILGWIRAFLSNRSQQVVVDGIKSYSIPVTSRVPQGSVLGPILFLAYINDLPENVTSQVRLFADDTVVYLTIQSDYDAQVLQHNLRKLEAWEALWDMNFNPSKCQVIHVSTSRYPIKSVYTLHGQVLETTSSARYLGVDVSNDLTWKTHIDRISASANKTLGFLKRNIRVNHQQLKSTAYKALVRPQLEYASCVWDPHHKNQIHQIEMVPRRAARWVTRDYSPTSSVTSMLDHLGWRTLEQRRSDARLILFHKIINAAVAIPNSQLIPPARPTRYTHNLSFRQIATNKNVYKYSFLCPRNQRFGGIYENQAKFCQNRVAQAEKHMGLFCETMGSITRKTARLRDKGDILAKQLNEFTKEEDISHSLRAGLQGCSQNLAAVQDYREAQIKRMEAKVVRPLMDYGNICKQLKTDVKNEMNAVKKEIKSKQTLEKVKQKSPQDSHNIAQSEVERARQDASIGSKHLEERMSTFEQRKIHDLKHAMVDFFQIQLVFHAKALEYYTKCLESVTMIDEERDLQEFQRKMSISRGPVSSQEVTQAVSTLTSTNGHSETYASTSATSPYSSTYDSTMSDQRRVRISNTSMMYGDDDDDDYDDEDDDDYDLSTAR
;
A
#
# COMPACT_ATOMS: atom_id res chain seq x y z
N MET A 1 2.27 13.99 8.91
CA MET A 1 1.89 13.27 10.13
C MET A 1 2.72 13.86 11.26
N PRO A 2 2.13 14.24 12.40
CA PRO A 2 2.86 14.40 13.65
C PRO A 2 3.37 13.04 14.14
N ASN A 3 4.36 13.03 15.04
CA ASN A 3 5.07 11.81 15.43
C ASN A 3 4.34 11.01 16.52
N GLU A 4 4.58 9.70 16.59
CA GLU A 4 3.82 8.81 17.46
C GLU A 4 4.06 9.03 18.97
N GLY A 5 5.16 9.68 19.34
CA GLY A 5 5.47 10.04 20.74
C GLY A 5 4.50 11.05 21.37
N GLU A 6 3.82 11.90 20.58
CA GLU A 6 2.91 12.93 21.11
C GLU A 6 1.60 12.34 21.66
N ARG A 7 1.24 11.11 21.26
CA ARG A 7 -0.01 10.44 21.70
C ARG A 7 0.05 9.92 23.14
N GLY A 8 1.23 9.71 23.71
CA GLY A 8 1.37 9.18 25.08
C GLY A 8 0.90 10.16 26.16
N TRP A 9 1.26 11.43 26.04
CA TRP A 9 1.08 12.44 27.10
C TRP A 9 -0.36 12.91 27.30
N LEU A 10 -1.23 12.79 26.29
CA LEU A 10 -2.66 13.09 26.41
C LEU A 10 -3.47 11.94 27.03
N SER A 11 -3.02 10.69 26.83
CA SER A 11 -3.77 9.46 27.17
C SER A 11 -4.07 9.28 28.66
N GLN A 12 -3.36 9.99 29.54
CA GLN A 12 -3.37 9.72 30.99
C GLN A 12 -4.16 10.73 31.84
N LYS A 13 -4.90 11.68 31.23
CA LYS A 13 -5.67 12.71 31.96
C LYS A 13 -7.12 12.98 31.51
N GLU A 14 -7.71 12.21 30.57
CA GLU A 14 -9.17 12.32 30.31
C GLU A 14 -10.03 11.99 31.54
N GLY A 15 -9.50 11.25 32.54
CA GLY A 15 -10.17 11.04 33.83
C GLY A 15 -10.33 12.31 34.68
N ASP A 16 -9.39 13.27 34.60
CA ASP A 16 -9.42 14.52 35.37
C ASP A 16 -10.24 15.63 34.68
N PHE A 17 -10.34 15.59 33.34
CA PHE A 17 -11.02 16.64 32.57
C PHE A 17 -12.57 16.60 32.63
N GLY A 18 -13.15 15.67 33.41
CA GLY A 18 -14.58 15.66 33.73
C GLY A 18 -15.07 16.89 34.52
N LEU A 19 -14.16 17.74 35.02
CA LEU A 19 -14.47 18.88 35.90
C LEU A 19 -15.32 20.02 35.27
N MET A 20 -15.56 20.03 33.95
CA MET A 20 -16.56 20.93 33.33
C MET A 20 -17.99 20.36 33.35
N GLY A 21 -18.23 19.22 34.02
CA GLY A 21 -19.51 18.50 34.15
C GLY A 21 -20.52 19.12 35.13
N GLY A 22 -20.73 20.44 35.08
CA GLY A 22 -21.70 21.12 35.94
C GLY A 22 -23.16 20.95 35.48
N ARG A 23 -23.86 19.93 36.01
CA ARG A 23 -25.34 19.70 36.05
C ARG A 23 -26.13 19.94 34.74
N ASN A 24 -26.79 18.89 34.24
CA ASN A 24 -27.83 18.93 33.20
C ASN A 24 -27.43 19.48 31.80
N ALA A 25 -26.15 19.44 31.43
CA ALA A 25 -25.76 19.66 30.04
C ALA A 25 -26.33 18.56 29.12
N LYS A 26 -26.94 18.96 27.99
CA LYS A 26 -27.05 18.10 26.79
C LYS A 26 -25.65 17.56 26.45
N GLU A 27 -25.57 16.40 25.81
CA GLU A 27 -24.32 15.80 25.35
C GLU A 27 -23.66 16.65 24.24
N ARG A 28 -22.93 17.70 24.66
CA ARG A 28 -22.68 18.92 23.86
C ARG A 28 -22.15 18.64 22.44
N ASP A 29 -22.87 19.12 21.42
CA ASP A 29 -22.66 18.93 19.97
C ASP A 29 -21.45 19.70 19.36
N GLU A 30 -20.39 19.96 20.14
CA GLU A 30 -19.11 20.49 19.66
C GLU A 30 -18.18 19.35 19.22
N HIS A 31 -17.69 19.38 17.97
CA HIS A 31 -16.81 18.35 17.38
C HIS A 31 -15.43 18.88 16.96
N GLY A 32 -15.20 20.20 16.96
CA GLY A 32 -13.90 20.81 16.71
C GLY A 32 -12.90 20.48 17.81
N PHE A 33 -11.66 20.18 17.44
CA PHE A 33 -10.49 19.95 18.32
C PHE A 33 -10.69 19.00 19.53
N ARG A 34 -11.68 18.09 19.52
CA ARG A 34 -11.96 17.13 20.61
C ARG A 34 -11.62 15.71 20.21
N GLU A 35 -11.17 14.90 21.17
CA GLU A 35 -10.88 13.49 20.90
C GLU A 35 -12.14 12.72 20.50
N LYS A 36 -11.97 11.63 19.74
CA LYS A 36 -13.04 10.77 19.22
C LYS A 36 -14.07 11.50 18.32
N ARG A 37 -13.85 12.79 17.99
CA ARG A 37 -14.69 13.63 17.12
C ARG A 37 -13.90 14.15 15.92
N SER A 38 -14.61 14.46 14.83
CA SER A 38 -14.05 14.98 13.58
C SER A 38 -15.14 15.58 12.69
N CYS A 39 -14.74 16.30 11.64
CA CYS A 39 -15.64 16.80 10.59
C CYS A 39 -16.57 15.69 10.07
N GLU A 40 -16.03 14.50 9.83
CA GLU A 40 -16.78 13.34 9.31
C GLU A 40 -17.86 12.88 10.29
N THR A 41 -17.57 12.85 11.60
CA THR A 41 -18.56 12.42 12.61
C THR A 41 -19.77 13.36 12.67
N GLN A 42 -19.53 14.66 12.61
CA GLN A 42 -20.56 15.69 12.69
C GLN A 42 -21.36 15.79 11.39
N LEU A 43 -20.69 15.68 10.23
CA LEU A 43 -21.35 15.58 8.93
C LEU A 43 -22.26 14.34 8.85
N VAL A 44 -21.81 13.18 9.34
CA VAL A 44 -22.63 11.96 9.43
C VAL A 44 -23.88 12.21 10.28
N MET A 45 -23.75 12.79 11.48
CA MET A 45 -24.89 13.04 12.37
C MET A 45 -25.87 14.07 11.80
N LEU A 46 -25.37 15.16 11.20
CA LEU A 46 -26.22 16.19 10.57
C LEU A 46 -26.98 15.62 9.36
N VAL A 47 -26.29 14.97 8.43
CA VAL A 47 -26.88 14.46 7.18
C VAL A 47 -27.88 13.32 7.46
N ASP A 48 -27.63 12.50 8.47
CA ASP A 48 -28.59 11.50 8.96
C ASP A 48 -29.87 12.14 9.52
N GLU A 49 -29.77 13.18 10.36
CA GLU A 49 -30.94 13.88 10.93
C GLU A 49 -31.77 14.57 9.83
N LEU A 50 -31.11 15.23 8.86
CA LEU A 50 -31.76 15.80 7.67
C LEU A 50 -32.43 14.72 6.80
N ALA A 51 -31.76 13.58 6.60
CA ALA A 51 -32.31 12.47 5.81
C ALA A 51 -33.50 11.78 6.52
N LYS A 52 -33.50 11.70 7.86
CA LYS A 52 -34.63 11.24 8.67
C LYS A 52 -35.83 12.16 8.54
N ASN A 53 -35.64 13.48 8.62
CA ASN A 53 -36.71 14.45 8.40
C ASN A 53 -37.28 14.35 6.97
N ILE A 54 -36.42 14.24 5.95
CA ILE A 54 -36.84 13.97 4.57
C ILE A 54 -37.64 12.67 4.47
N GLN A 55 -37.21 11.56 5.09
CA GLN A 55 -37.94 10.28 5.10
C GLN A 55 -39.33 10.41 5.77
N GLN A 56 -39.51 11.34 6.71
CA GLN A 56 -40.79 11.66 7.36
C GLN A 56 -41.63 12.70 6.59
N ASN A 57 -41.21 13.12 5.39
CA ASN A 57 -41.81 14.21 4.60
C ASN A 57 -41.80 15.59 5.30
N ARG A 58 -40.89 15.79 6.26
CA ARG A 58 -40.70 17.07 6.96
C ARG A 58 -39.63 17.91 6.26
N GLN A 59 -39.78 19.23 6.32
CA GLN A 59 -38.74 20.18 5.91
C GLN A 59 -37.79 20.44 7.09
N THR A 60 -36.57 20.86 6.81
CA THR A 60 -35.64 21.35 7.84
C THR A 60 -34.91 22.56 7.29
N ASP A 61 -35.04 23.68 7.98
CA ASP A 61 -34.33 24.90 7.60
C ASP A 61 -32.98 24.90 8.33
N LEU A 62 -31.92 25.02 7.55
CA LEU A 62 -30.53 24.96 7.96
C LEU A 62 -29.90 26.33 7.76
N VAL A 63 -29.37 26.92 8.83
CA VAL A 63 -28.65 28.21 8.79
C VAL A 63 -27.19 27.94 9.11
N LEU A 64 -26.33 28.17 8.12
CA LEU A 64 -24.88 28.19 8.27
C LEU A 64 -24.46 29.57 8.75
N LEU A 65 -23.71 29.64 9.86
CA LEU A 65 -23.23 30.89 10.46
C LEU A 65 -21.71 30.95 10.42
N ASP A 66 -21.16 32.05 9.90
CA ASP A 66 -19.73 32.38 9.84
C ASP A 66 -19.41 33.56 10.77
N PHE A 67 -18.32 33.48 11.52
CA PHE A 67 -17.87 34.54 12.41
C PHE A 67 -16.89 35.52 11.75
N SER A 68 -17.08 36.81 12.01
CA SER A 68 -16.22 37.91 11.58
C SER A 68 -14.85 37.91 12.29
N LYS A 69 -13.99 36.96 11.86
CA LYS A 69 -12.64 36.65 12.39
C LYS A 69 -12.65 36.02 13.78
N ALA A 70 -13.35 34.88 13.95
CA ALA A 70 -13.53 34.16 15.22
C ALA A 70 -12.32 34.21 16.19
N PHE A 71 -11.16 33.69 15.77
CA PHE A 71 -9.96 33.61 16.63
C PHE A 71 -9.35 34.97 17.00
N ASP A 72 -9.59 36.04 16.22
CA ASP A 72 -9.16 37.42 16.52
C ASP A 72 -10.09 38.12 17.52
N ARG A 73 -11.37 37.72 17.56
CA ARG A 73 -12.43 38.39 18.33
C ARG A 73 -12.46 38.05 19.81
N VAL A 74 -11.93 36.89 20.21
CA VAL A 74 -11.96 36.41 21.60
C VAL A 74 -11.31 37.44 22.54
N SER A 75 -12.15 38.07 23.37
CA SER A 75 -11.77 39.08 24.35
C SER A 75 -11.12 38.42 25.58
N HIS A 76 -9.94 38.91 26.00
CA HIS A 76 -9.14 38.25 27.04
C HIS A 76 -9.85 38.23 28.40
N GLU A 77 -10.41 39.36 28.84
CA GLU A 77 -11.09 39.42 30.14
C GLU A 77 -12.40 38.60 30.14
N LYS A 78 -13.16 38.60 29.02
CA LYS A 78 -14.36 37.76 28.88
C LYS A 78 -14.02 36.27 28.88
N LEU A 79 -12.88 35.88 28.30
CA LEU A 79 -12.39 34.49 28.33
C LEU A 79 -11.96 34.07 29.74
N ILE A 80 -11.22 34.93 30.46
CA ILE A 80 -10.84 34.69 31.85
C ILE A 80 -12.08 34.60 32.76
N LEU A 81 -13.14 35.38 32.50
CA LEU A 81 -14.42 35.27 33.18
C LEU A 81 -15.08 33.89 32.96
N LYS A 82 -15.20 33.41 31.70
CA LYS A 82 -15.76 32.08 31.40
C LYS A 82 -14.96 30.96 32.05
N LEU A 83 -13.63 31.02 31.99
CA LEU A 83 -12.75 30.04 32.64
C LEU A 83 -12.96 30.01 34.17
N HIS A 84 -13.14 31.17 34.80
CA HIS A 84 -13.45 31.24 36.24
C HIS A 84 -14.83 30.69 36.59
N GLN A 85 -15.84 30.89 35.73
CA GLN A 85 -17.17 30.29 35.85
C GLN A 85 -17.12 28.76 35.69
N TYR A 86 -16.30 28.25 34.77
CA TYR A 86 -16.03 26.82 34.59
C TYR A 86 -15.10 26.22 35.67
N GLY A 87 -14.75 26.98 36.72
CA GLY A 87 -14.01 26.49 37.89
C GLY A 87 -12.48 26.59 37.81
N VAL A 88 -11.91 27.11 36.72
CA VAL A 88 -10.46 27.35 36.62
C VAL A 88 -10.08 28.54 37.52
N ARG A 89 -9.26 28.30 38.55
CA ARG A 89 -8.97 29.26 39.62
C ARG A 89 -7.49 29.30 40.01
N GLY A 90 -7.13 30.24 40.87
CA GLY A 90 -5.80 30.34 41.48
C GLY A 90 -4.67 30.54 40.46
N GLN A 91 -3.54 29.90 40.71
CA GLN A 91 -2.32 30.04 39.90
C GLN A 91 -2.52 29.69 38.42
N ILE A 92 -3.37 28.69 38.10
CA ILE A 92 -3.65 28.28 36.71
C ILE A 92 -4.35 29.41 35.95
N LEU A 93 -5.38 30.03 36.55
CA LEU A 93 -6.07 31.16 35.93
C LEU A 93 -5.15 32.38 35.79
N GLY A 94 -4.30 32.63 36.80
CA GLY A 94 -3.27 33.67 36.75
C GLY A 94 -2.26 33.46 35.62
N TRP A 95 -1.81 32.21 35.41
CA TRP A 95 -0.91 31.85 34.31
C TRP A 95 -1.59 31.99 32.94
N ILE A 96 -2.87 31.59 32.80
CA ILE A 96 -3.61 31.77 31.53
C ILE A 96 -3.80 33.27 31.23
N ARG A 97 -4.08 34.11 32.24
CA ARG A 97 -4.11 35.57 32.07
C ARG A 97 -2.74 36.08 31.60
N ALA A 98 -1.66 35.73 32.29
CA ALA A 98 -0.30 36.13 31.91
C ALA A 98 0.12 35.63 30.51
N PHE A 99 -0.40 34.48 30.07
CA PHE A 99 -0.19 33.95 28.71
C PHE A 99 -0.92 34.78 27.63
N LEU A 100 -2.00 35.48 27.95
CA LEU A 100 -2.76 36.32 27.01
C LEU A 100 -2.33 37.79 27.04
N SER A 101 -2.14 38.36 28.24
CA SER A 101 -1.81 39.76 28.48
C SER A 101 -0.43 40.17 27.95
N ASN A 102 -0.17 41.49 27.90
CA ASN A 102 1.11 42.12 27.55
C ASN A 102 1.69 41.73 26.18
N ARG A 103 0.86 41.21 25.27
CA ARG A 103 1.21 40.97 23.87
C ARG A 103 1.04 42.23 23.03
N SER A 104 1.88 42.42 22.04
CA SER A 104 1.74 43.46 21.02
C SER A 104 1.95 42.89 19.61
N GLN A 105 1.44 43.59 18.60
CA GLN A 105 1.58 43.26 17.18
C GLN A 105 2.18 44.43 16.39
N GLN A 106 2.90 44.09 15.33
CA GLN A 106 3.42 45.01 14.31
C GLN A 106 3.18 44.38 12.93
N VAL A 107 3.00 45.22 11.92
CA VAL A 107 3.02 44.81 10.51
C VAL A 107 4.40 45.11 9.94
N VAL A 108 4.91 44.23 9.07
CA VAL A 108 6.16 44.44 8.34
C VAL A 108 5.87 44.34 6.85
N VAL A 109 6.24 45.37 6.08
CA VAL A 109 6.12 45.43 4.61
C VAL A 109 7.48 45.84 4.08
N ASP A 110 8.05 45.05 3.16
CA ASP A 110 9.37 45.29 2.54
C ASP A 110 10.50 45.60 3.54
N GLY A 111 10.44 44.96 4.71
CA GLY A 111 11.38 45.14 5.83
C GLY A 111 11.05 46.30 6.78
N ILE A 112 10.20 47.24 6.37
CA ILE A 112 9.77 48.39 7.18
C ILE A 112 8.70 47.95 8.18
N LYS A 113 8.87 48.33 9.46
CA LYS A 113 7.97 47.94 10.57
C LYS A 113 7.00 49.06 10.92
N SER A 114 5.76 48.71 11.27
CA SER A 114 4.80 49.64 11.88
C SER A 114 5.17 49.99 13.33
N TYR A 115 4.51 51.00 13.89
CA TYR A 115 4.42 51.17 15.34
C TYR A 115 3.78 49.92 15.99
N SER A 116 4.10 49.67 17.26
CA SER A 116 3.59 48.51 18.01
C SER A 116 2.22 48.83 18.61
N ILE A 117 1.28 47.89 18.52
CA ILE A 117 -0.10 48.02 19.02
C ILE A 117 -0.36 46.88 20.03
N PRO A 118 -0.88 47.14 21.23
CA PRO A 118 -1.24 46.08 22.18
C PRO A 118 -2.37 45.19 21.63
N VAL A 119 -2.32 43.90 21.99
CA VAL A 119 -3.28 42.87 21.56
C VAL A 119 -4.25 42.60 22.70
N THR A 120 -5.44 43.22 22.63
CA THR A 120 -6.49 43.19 23.69
C THR A 120 -7.55 42.11 23.49
N SER A 121 -7.68 41.62 22.25
CA SER A 121 -8.40 40.39 21.87
C SER A 121 -7.48 39.53 21.00
N ARG A 122 -7.92 38.31 20.68
CA ARG A 122 -7.22 37.21 19.97
C ARG A 122 -6.65 36.16 20.90
N VAL A 123 -6.94 34.89 20.59
CA VAL A 123 -6.20 33.75 21.16
C VAL A 123 -4.97 33.46 20.27
N PRO A 124 -3.74 33.29 20.82
CA PRO A 124 -2.53 33.12 20.01
C PRO A 124 -2.59 31.95 19.01
N GLN A 125 -2.73 32.27 17.73
CA GLN A 125 -2.79 31.29 16.64
C GLN A 125 -1.46 30.50 16.56
N GLY A 126 -1.55 29.19 16.35
CA GLY A 126 -0.40 28.28 16.37
C GLY A 126 0.06 27.85 17.77
N SER A 127 -0.52 28.38 18.85
CA SER A 127 -0.28 27.86 20.21
C SER A 127 -1.14 26.63 20.50
N VAL A 128 -0.58 25.64 21.22
CA VAL A 128 -1.26 24.38 21.57
C VAL A 128 -2.52 24.61 22.40
N LEU A 129 -2.48 25.58 23.32
CA LEU A 129 -3.60 25.94 24.19
C LEU A 129 -4.68 26.76 23.47
N GLY A 130 -4.35 27.37 22.31
CA GLY A 130 -5.22 28.32 21.62
C GLY A 130 -6.59 27.75 21.21
N PRO A 131 -6.65 26.59 20.53
CA PRO A 131 -7.92 25.95 20.21
C PRO A 131 -8.77 25.61 21.43
N ILE A 132 -8.15 25.17 22.54
CA ILE A 132 -8.86 24.80 23.78
C ILE A 132 -9.51 26.04 24.41
N LEU A 133 -8.81 27.17 24.45
CA LEU A 133 -9.35 28.44 24.92
C LEU A 133 -10.48 28.97 24.01
N PHE A 134 -10.37 28.77 22.69
CA PHE A 134 -11.45 29.10 21.77
C PHE A 134 -12.71 28.25 22.02
N LEU A 135 -12.57 26.93 22.17
CA LEU A 135 -13.69 26.05 22.52
C LEU A 135 -14.36 26.46 23.84
N ALA A 136 -13.56 26.78 24.87
CA ALA A 136 -14.06 27.29 26.14
C ALA A 136 -14.75 28.68 26.01
N TYR A 137 -14.54 29.41 24.91
CA TYR A 137 -15.19 30.69 24.66
C TYR A 137 -16.55 30.56 23.94
N ILE A 138 -16.77 29.49 23.16
CA ILE A 138 -17.99 29.29 22.35
C ILE A 138 -18.94 28.20 22.89
N ASN A 139 -18.47 27.32 23.78
CA ASN A 139 -19.22 26.16 24.28
C ASN A 139 -20.62 26.46 24.88
N ASP A 140 -20.86 27.68 25.38
CA ASP A 140 -22.15 28.15 25.93
C ASP A 140 -23.14 28.71 24.89
N LEU A 141 -22.71 28.95 23.65
CA LEU A 141 -23.55 29.47 22.56
C LEU A 141 -24.88 28.70 22.38
N PRO A 142 -24.93 27.35 22.46
CA PRO A 142 -26.18 26.60 22.30
C PRO A 142 -27.14 26.72 23.49
N GLU A 143 -26.71 27.16 24.68
CA GLU A 143 -27.44 26.95 25.94
C GLU A 143 -28.80 27.66 26.01
N ASN A 144 -28.97 28.77 25.28
CA ASN A 144 -30.21 29.55 25.25
C ASN A 144 -31.14 29.24 24.06
N VAL A 145 -30.71 28.38 23.13
CA VAL A 145 -31.38 28.12 21.85
C VAL A 145 -32.23 26.84 21.91
N THR A 146 -33.47 26.88 21.40
CA THR A 146 -34.35 25.70 21.34
C THR A 146 -34.18 24.85 20.07
N SER A 147 -33.65 25.45 19.00
CA SER A 147 -33.21 24.77 17.78
C SER A 147 -32.03 23.83 18.06
N GLN A 148 -31.75 22.93 17.12
CA GLN A 148 -30.52 22.16 17.15
C GLN A 148 -29.37 23.07 16.73
N VAL A 149 -28.23 22.98 17.43
CA VAL A 149 -26.99 23.71 17.11
C VAL A 149 -25.86 22.70 17.13
N ARG A 150 -25.04 22.66 16.08
CA ARG A 150 -23.79 21.90 16.04
C ARG A 150 -22.63 22.85 15.82
N LEU A 151 -21.54 22.62 16.53
CA LEU A 151 -20.33 23.46 16.49
C LEU A 151 -19.13 22.66 15.99
N PHE A 152 -18.30 23.29 15.18
CA PHE A 152 -16.96 22.81 14.82
C PHE A 152 -15.97 23.96 14.96
N ALA A 153 -15.70 24.35 16.20
CA ALA A 153 -15.07 25.64 16.49
C ALA A 153 -15.83 26.80 15.84
N ASP A 154 -15.28 27.47 14.81
CA ASP A 154 -15.92 28.63 14.18
C ASP A 154 -16.98 28.29 13.11
N ASP A 155 -16.92 27.09 12.50
CA ASP A 155 -18.00 26.59 11.64
C ASP A 155 -19.23 26.24 12.51
N THR A 156 -20.28 27.07 12.47
CA THR A 156 -21.52 26.91 13.25
C THR A 156 -22.72 26.61 12.36
N VAL A 157 -23.55 25.64 12.74
CA VAL A 157 -24.83 25.37 12.05
C VAL A 157 -25.99 25.27 13.03
N VAL A 158 -27.07 25.99 12.72
CA VAL A 158 -28.32 26.05 13.48
C VAL A 158 -29.44 25.53 12.60
N TYR A 159 -30.30 24.64 13.10
CA TYR A 159 -31.39 24.13 12.29
C TYR A 159 -32.62 23.72 13.10
N LEU A 160 -33.77 23.73 12.42
CA LEU A 160 -35.05 23.33 12.98
C LEU A 160 -35.91 22.64 11.93
N THR A 161 -36.61 21.58 12.34
CA THR A 161 -37.63 20.92 11.53
C THR A 161 -38.82 21.86 11.37
N ILE A 162 -39.08 22.33 10.14
CA ILE A 162 -40.18 23.28 9.87
C ILE A 162 -41.40 22.48 9.39
N GLN A 163 -42.52 22.64 10.10
CA GLN A 163 -43.83 22.10 9.70
C GLN A 163 -44.89 23.20 9.52
N SER A 164 -44.62 24.41 9.99
CA SER A 164 -45.50 25.58 10.01
C SER A 164 -44.68 26.88 10.00
N ASP A 165 -45.33 28.01 9.68
CA ASP A 165 -44.70 29.34 9.79
C ASP A 165 -44.33 29.71 11.24
N TYR A 166 -44.98 29.10 12.24
CA TYR A 166 -44.61 29.25 13.65
C TYR A 166 -43.22 28.66 13.94
N ASP A 167 -42.89 27.50 13.37
CA ASP A 167 -41.56 26.91 13.53
C ASP A 167 -40.47 27.82 12.93
N ALA A 168 -40.77 28.45 11.79
CA ALA A 168 -39.89 29.44 11.18
C ALA A 168 -39.71 30.68 12.08
N GLN A 169 -40.78 31.15 12.73
CA GLN A 169 -40.71 32.23 13.72
C GLN A 169 -39.87 31.81 14.96
N VAL A 170 -39.93 30.54 15.39
CA VAL A 170 -39.07 30.00 16.46
C VAL A 170 -37.60 29.97 16.04
N LEU A 171 -37.28 29.54 14.82
CA LEU A 171 -35.91 29.58 14.29
C LEU A 171 -35.40 31.03 14.19
N GLN A 172 -36.20 31.96 13.67
CA GLN A 172 -35.86 33.39 13.64
C GLN A 172 -35.69 34.00 15.05
N HIS A 173 -36.51 33.59 16.03
CA HIS A 173 -36.35 34.01 17.43
C HIS A 173 -35.04 33.47 18.04
N ASN A 174 -34.66 32.23 17.71
CA ASN A 174 -33.36 31.68 18.12
C ASN A 174 -32.18 32.38 17.45
N LEU A 175 -32.28 32.81 16.18
CA LEU A 175 -31.26 33.68 15.57
C LEU A 175 -31.10 35.01 16.34
N ARG A 176 -32.19 35.64 16.81
CA ARG A 176 -32.12 36.85 17.65
C ARG A 176 -31.50 36.61 19.03
N LYS A 177 -31.60 35.39 19.58
CA LYS A 177 -30.88 35.01 20.82
C LYS A 177 -29.39 34.85 20.58
N LEU A 178 -29.00 34.29 19.43
CA LEU A 178 -27.61 34.21 19.00
C LEU A 178 -27.04 35.62 18.75
N GLU A 179 -27.87 36.53 18.21
CA GLU A 179 -27.55 37.96 18.05
C GLU A 179 -27.32 38.69 19.40
N ALA A 180 -28.10 38.34 20.43
CA ALA A 180 -27.83 38.82 21.79
C ALA A 180 -26.56 38.19 22.40
N TRP A 181 -26.27 36.91 22.11
CA TRP A 181 -25.08 36.21 22.60
C TRP A 181 -23.79 36.76 21.97
N GLU A 182 -23.75 36.99 20.66
CA GLU A 182 -22.56 37.56 19.98
C GLU A 182 -22.24 38.97 20.49
N ALA A 183 -23.26 39.79 20.76
CA ALA A 183 -23.10 41.14 21.28
C ALA A 183 -22.59 41.14 22.73
N LEU A 184 -23.03 40.17 23.54
CA LEU A 184 -22.51 39.97 24.90
C LEU A 184 -21.03 39.53 24.89
N TRP A 185 -20.60 38.74 23.90
CA TRP A 185 -19.29 38.09 23.86
C TRP A 185 -18.32 38.62 22.78
N ASP A 186 -18.61 39.75 22.14
CA ASP A 186 -17.81 40.42 21.07
C ASP A 186 -17.58 39.58 19.78
N MET A 187 -18.29 38.46 19.65
CA MET A 187 -18.09 37.42 18.62
C MET A 187 -19.00 37.63 17.42
N ASN A 188 -18.88 38.78 16.76
CA ASN A 188 -19.80 39.11 15.67
C ASN A 188 -19.83 38.06 14.55
N PHE A 189 -21.02 37.66 14.09
CA PHE A 189 -21.23 36.92 12.85
C PHE A 189 -20.90 37.78 11.61
N ASN A 190 -21.03 37.18 10.44
CA ASN A 190 -20.94 37.87 9.16
C ASN A 190 -22.18 37.55 8.28
N PRO A 191 -23.26 38.36 8.38
CA PRO A 191 -24.51 38.09 7.66
C PRO A 191 -24.32 37.92 6.13
N SER A 192 -23.33 38.58 5.51
CA SER A 192 -23.06 38.46 4.07
C SER A 192 -22.31 37.17 3.67
N LYS A 193 -22.03 36.29 4.64
CA LYS A 193 -21.54 34.91 4.43
C LYS A 193 -22.48 33.86 5.03
N CYS A 194 -23.36 34.23 5.96
CA CYS A 194 -24.33 33.33 6.55
C CYS A 194 -25.37 32.90 5.48
N GLN A 195 -25.58 31.60 5.32
CA GLN A 195 -26.38 31.04 4.24
C GLN A 195 -27.49 30.13 4.77
N VAL A 196 -28.66 30.19 4.15
CA VAL A 196 -29.85 29.39 4.48
C VAL A 196 -30.05 28.31 3.42
N ILE A 197 -30.36 27.08 3.85
CA ILE A 197 -30.84 26.00 2.98
C ILE A 197 -32.17 25.47 3.55
N HIS A 198 -33.24 25.52 2.75
CA HIS A 198 -34.51 24.86 3.07
C HIS A 198 -34.46 23.40 2.61
N VAL A 199 -34.01 22.49 3.47
CA VAL A 199 -33.84 21.06 3.13
C VAL A 199 -35.20 20.38 3.10
N SER A 200 -35.66 20.00 1.90
CA SER A 200 -37.01 19.48 1.66
C SER A 200 -37.10 18.75 0.32
N THR A 201 -37.95 17.72 0.25
CA THR A 201 -38.38 17.11 -1.03
C THR A 201 -39.87 17.36 -1.29
N SER A 202 -40.47 18.38 -0.68
CA SER A 202 -41.85 18.78 -0.95
C SER A 202 -41.95 19.46 -2.32
N ARG A 203 -43.08 19.27 -3.01
CA ARG A 203 -43.43 20.10 -4.19
C ARG A 203 -43.82 21.52 -3.80
N TYR A 204 -44.21 21.71 -2.54
CA TYR A 204 -44.57 23.00 -1.93
C TYR A 204 -43.80 23.11 -0.60
N PRO A 205 -42.54 23.55 -0.61
CA PRO A 205 -41.79 23.85 0.61
C PRO A 205 -42.26 25.17 1.22
N ILE A 206 -42.15 25.30 2.54
CA ILE A 206 -42.39 26.56 3.25
C ILE A 206 -41.21 27.49 2.93
N LYS A 207 -41.48 28.71 2.45
CA LYS A 207 -40.46 29.68 2.03
C LYS A 207 -40.26 30.76 3.08
N SER A 208 -39.65 30.38 4.18
CA SER A 208 -39.28 31.28 5.28
C SER A 208 -38.14 32.20 4.89
N VAL A 209 -38.18 33.47 5.33
CA VAL A 209 -37.08 34.42 5.15
C VAL A 209 -36.49 34.72 6.52
N TYR A 210 -35.17 34.60 6.65
CA TYR A 210 -34.44 34.81 7.91
C TYR A 210 -33.56 36.06 7.85
N THR A 211 -33.39 36.69 9.01
CA THR A 211 -32.65 37.93 9.19
C THR A 211 -31.69 37.85 10.38
N LEU A 212 -30.55 38.55 10.25
CA LEU A 212 -29.51 38.71 11.27
C LEU A 212 -28.90 40.11 11.09
N HIS A 213 -28.72 40.90 12.16
CA HIS A 213 -28.33 42.32 12.07
C HIS A 213 -29.24 43.16 11.16
N GLY A 214 -30.53 42.80 11.08
CA GLY A 214 -31.50 43.41 10.16
C GLY A 214 -31.26 43.09 8.67
N GLN A 215 -30.20 42.37 8.31
CA GLN A 215 -29.91 41.94 6.94
C GLN A 215 -30.61 40.61 6.66
N VAL A 216 -31.17 40.46 5.45
CA VAL A 216 -31.74 39.19 4.99
C VAL A 216 -30.61 38.22 4.62
N LEU A 217 -30.67 36.99 5.14
CA LEU A 217 -29.67 35.96 4.86
C LEU A 217 -29.84 35.36 3.46
N GLU A 218 -28.75 34.92 2.84
CA GLU A 218 -28.79 34.35 1.48
C GLU A 218 -29.40 32.94 1.49
N THR A 219 -30.62 32.79 0.98
CA THR A 219 -31.21 31.47 0.69
C THR A 219 -30.56 30.85 -0.55
N THR A 220 -29.89 29.72 -0.37
CA THR A 220 -29.20 28.98 -1.43
C THR A 220 -29.81 27.59 -1.64
N SER A 221 -29.63 27.03 -2.84
CA SER A 221 -29.98 25.63 -3.13
C SER A 221 -28.92 24.63 -2.66
N SER A 222 -27.67 25.09 -2.49
CA SER A 222 -26.58 24.31 -1.90
C SER A 222 -25.48 25.23 -1.38
N ALA A 223 -24.96 24.91 -0.18
CA ALA A 223 -23.87 25.63 0.47
C ALA A 223 -22.85 24.66 1.08
N ARG A 224 -21.63 25.16 1.34
CA ARG A 224 -20.51 24.32 1.79
C ARG A 224 -20.37 24.34 3.32
N TYR A 225 -20.49 23.16 3.93
CA TYR A 225 -20.29 22.94 5.37
C TYR A 225 -19.18 21.91 5.60
N LEU A 226 -18.17 22.24 6.43
CA LEU A 226 -17.03 21.35 6.76
C LEU A 226 -16.32 20.72 5.54
N GLY A 227 -16.33 21.41 4.40
CA GLY A 227 -15.73 20.99 3.14
C GLY A 227 -16.60 20.13 2.21
N VAL A 228 -17.80 19.72 2.65
CA VAL A 228 -18.83 19.04 1.83
C VAL A 228 -19.91 20.04 1.43
N ASP A 229 -20.49 19.92 0.24
CA ASP A 229 -21.61 20.78 -0.16
C ASP A 229 -22.92 20.06 0.11
N VAL A 230 -23.72 20.64 1.00
CA VAL A 230 -25.07 20.16 1.33
C VAL A 230 -26.05 20.86 0.39
N SER A 231 -27.05 20.16 -0.11
CA SER A 231 -28.11 20.72 -0.97
C SER A 231 -29.48 20.59 -0.34
N ASN A 232 -30.43 21.39 -0.82
CA ASN A 232 -31.83 21.36 -0.38
C ASN A 232 -32.53 20.00 -0.60
N ASP A 233 -32.08 19.21 -1.58
CA ASP A 233 -32.58 17.87 -1.89
C ASP A 233 -31.70 16.71 -1.34
N LEU A 234 -30.59 17.04 -0.66
CA LEU A 234 -29.50 16.13 -0.28
C LEU A 234 -28.92 15.27 -1.43
N THR A 235 -28.93 15.77 -2.67
CA THR A 235 -28.20 15.15 -3.79
C THR A 235 -26.77 15.67 -3.90
N TRP A 236 -25.81 14.74 -3.89
CA TRP A 236 -24.38 15.06 -3.93
C TRP A 236 -23.85 15.55 -5.28
N LYS A 237 -24.71 16.02 -6.19
CA LYS A 237 -24.30 16.43 -7.56
C LYS A 237 -23.34 17.62 -7.52
N THR A 238 -23.75 18.73 -6.89
CA THR A 238 -22.93 19.96 -6.77
C THR A 238 -21.57 19.65 -6.15
N HIS A 239 -21.57 18.81 -5.11
CA HIS A 239 -20.36 18.36 -4.44
C HIS A 239 -19.42 17.57 -5.36
N ILE A 240 -19.97 16.56 -6.06
CA ILE A 240 -19.21 15.67 -6.93
C ILE A 240 -18.67 16.43 -8.16
N ASP A 241 -19.43 17.38 -8.71
CA ASP A 241 -18.97 18.28 -9.75
C ASP A 241 -17.78 19.13 -9.25
N ARG A 242 -17.88 19.74 -8.06
CA ARG A 242 -16.81 20.56 -7.47
C ARG A 242 -15.55 19.77 -7.17
N ILE A 243 -15.62 18.65 -6.46
CA ILE A 243 -14.42 17.86 -6.11
C ILE A 243 -13.78 17.24 -7.36
N SER A 244 -14.58 16.81 -8.34
CA SER A 244 -14.07 16.34 -9.63
C SER A 244 -13.34 17.45 -10.39
N ALA A 245 -13.88 18.66 -10.41
CA ALA A 245 -13.23 19.82 -11.03
C ALA A 245 -11.91 20.18 -10.31
N SER A 246 -11.89 20.19 -8.97
CA SER A 246 -10.69 20.44 -8.16
C SER A 246 -9.59 19.40 -8.39
N ALA A 247 -9.96 18.11 -8.38
CA ALA A 247 -9.04 17.01 -8.60
C ALA A 247 -8.49 17.01 -10.04
N ASN A 248 -9.32 17.34 -11.06
CA ASN A 248 -8.84 17.51 -12.44
C ASN A 248 -7.93 18.74 -12.60
N LYS A 249 -8.21 19.87 -11.94
CA LYS A 249 -7.32 21.05 -11.92
C LYS A 249 -5.95 20.70 -11.30
N THR A 250 -5.96 20.01 -10.16
CA THR A 250 -4.75 19.54 -9.46
C THR A 250 -3.96 18.55 -10.32
N LEU A 251 -4.64 17.58 -10.94
CA LEU A 251 -4.01 16.64 -11.88
C LEU A 251 -3.43 17.36 -13.11
N GLY A 252 -4.09 18.40 -13.62
CA GLY A 252 -3.60 19.25 -14.71
C GLY A 252 -2.34 20.04 -14.33
N PHE A 253 -2.25 20.52 -13.08
CA PHE A 253 -1.04 21.15 -12.54
C PHE A 253 0.11 20.14 -12.44
N LEU A 254 -0.13 18.93 -11.90
CA LEU A 254 0.89 17.86 -11.85
C LEU A 254 1.38 17.45 -13.24
N LYS A 255 0.48 17.38 -14.23
CA LYS A 255 0.80 17.05 -15.63
C LYS A 255 1.74 18.07 -16.30
N ARG A 256 1.67 19.35 -15.93
CA ARG A 256 2.51 20.43 -16.50
C ARG A 256 3.91 20.48 -15.87
N ASN A 257 3.98 20.24 -14.56
CA ASN A 257 5.22 20.38 -13.78
C ASN A 257 6.04 19.08 -13.74
N ILE A 258 5.43 17.91 -13.52
CA ILE A 258 6.13 16.62 -13.44
C ILE A 258 6.29 16.06 -14.86
N ARG A 259 7.27 16.61 -15.58
CA ARG A 259 7.66 16.16 -16.94
C ARG A 259 8.48 14.86 -16.93
N VAL A 260 9.12 14.54 -15.80
CA VAL A 260 10.02 13.39 -15.61
C VAL A 260 9.30 12.05 -15.85
N ASN A 261 10.01 11.10 -16.45
CA ASN A 261 9.48 9.82 -16.93
C ASN A 261 9.29 8.75 -15.82
N HIS A 262 9.22 9.14 -14.54
CA HIS A 262 9.25 8.19 -13.42
C HIS A 262 7.83 7.83 -12.93
N GLN A 263 7.42 6.59 -13.21
CA GLN A 263 6.08 6.05 -12.90
C GLN A 263 5.73 6.13 -11.40
N GLN A 264 6.65 5.72 -10.51
CA GLN A 264 6.46 5.75 -9.06
C GLN A 264 6.29 7.19 -8.53
N LEU A 265 7.10 8.15 -8.99
CA LEU A 265 6.98 9.57 -8.60
C LEU A 265 5.59 10.13 -8.95
N LYS A 266 5.12 9.93 -10.18
CA LYS A 266 3.78 10.36 -10.62
C LYS A 266 2.67 9.66 -9.82
N SER A 267 2.84 8.37 -9.54
CA SER A 267 1.92 7.56 -8.73
C SER A 267 1.80 8.09 -7.30
N THR A 268 2.92 8.45 -6.67
CA THR A 268 2.97 9.10 -5.36
C THR A 268 2.32 10.48 -5.38
N ALA A 269 2.63 11.32 -6.37
CA ALA A 269 2.03 12.65 -6.51
C ALA A 269 0.49 12.59 -6.68
N TYR A 270 -0.03 11.66 -7.47
CA TYR A 270 -1.48 11.40 -7.55
C TYR A 270 -2.05 10.96 -6.19
N LYS A 271 -1.42 9.94 -5.55
CA LYS A 271 -1.86 9.35 -4.28
C LYS A 271 -1.87 10.34 -3.11
N ALA A 272 -1.03 11.38 -3.16
CA ALA A 272 -0.84 12.38 -2.11
C ALA A 272 -1.63 13.68 -2.33
N LEU A 273 -1.79 14.16 -3.57
CA LEU A 273 -2.36 15.51 -3.83
C LEU A 273 -3.73 15.49 -4.53
N VAL A 274 -3.98 14.51 -5.40
CA VAL A 274 -5.25 14.43 -6.17
C VAL A 274 -6.25 13.52 -5.46
N ARG A 275 -5.80 12.33 -5.04
CA ARG A 275 -6.67 11.32 -4.45
C ARG A 275 -7.37 11.75 -3.15
N PRO A 276 -6.73 12.44 -2.18
CA PRO A 276 -7.42 12.84 -0.94
C PRO A 276 -8.62 13.78 -1.17
N GLN A 277 -8.58 14.60 -2.22
CA GLN A 277 -9.70 15.48 -2.61
C GLN A 277 -10.96 14.71 -3.03
N LEU A 278 -10.83 13.42 -3.35
CA LEU A 278 -11.90 12.52 -3.76
C LEU A 278 -12.26 11.48 -2.69
N GLU A 279 -11.59 11.50 -1.53
CA GLU A 279 -11.77 10.53 -0.43
C GLU A 279 -12.23 11.19 0.88
N TYR A 280 -11.96 12.49 1.07
CA TYR A 280 -12.36 13.27 2.25
C TYR A 280 -13.86 13.22 2.51
N ALA A 281 -14.26 12.87 3.75
CA ALA A 281 -15.65 12.75 4.19
C ALA A 281 -16.50 11.79 3.34
N SER A 282 -15.89 10.88 2.56
CA SER A 282 -16.62 10.05 1.59
C SER A 282 -17.61 9.06 2.20
N CYS A 283 -17.58 8.84 3.51
CA CYS A 283 -18.63 8.13 4.26
C CYS A 283 -19.98 8.85 4.26
N VAL A 284 -20.00 10.17 4.06
CA VAL A 284 -21.19 11.05 4.11
C VAL A 284 -21.88 11.11 2.75
N TRP A 285 -21.11 11.42 1.70
CA TRP A 285 -21.63 11.82 0.38
C TRP A 285 -21.60 10.70 -0.69
N ASP A 286 -21.30 9.46 -0.29
CA ASP A 286 -21.16 8.29 -1.17
C ASP A 286 -22.32 8.14 -2.18
N PRO A 287 -22.10 8.38 -3.49
CA PRO A 287 -23.17 8.48 -4.47
C PRO A 287 -23.71 7.11 -4.89
N HIS A 288 -25.04 7.01 -5.00
CA HIS A 288 -25.71 5.79 -5.47
C HIS A 288 -26.07 5.81 -6.97
N HIS A 289 -25.95 6.95 -7.65
CA HIS A 289 -26.19 7.06 -9.10
C HIS A 289 -24.95 6.67 -9.91
N LYS A 290 -25.11 5.73 -10.86
CA LYS A 290 -24.02 5.26 -11.73
C LYS A 290 -23.24 6.39 -12.42
N ASN A 291 -23.91 7.46 -12.83
CA ASN A 291 -23.29 8.59 -13.53
C ASN A 291 -22.32 9.35 -12.61
N GLN A 292 -22.70 9.59 -11.35
CA GLN A 292 -21.86 10.23 -10.33
C GLN A 292 -20.66 9.34 -9.95
N ILE A 293 -20.88 8.03 -9.79
CA ILE A 293 -19.80 7.07 -9.54
C ILE A 293 -18.81 7.09 -10.71
N HIS A 294 -19.30 7.00 -11.95
CA HIS A 294 -18.46 7.04 -13.16
C HIS A 294 -17.65 8.34 -13.26
N GLN A 295 -18.27 9.49 -12.98
CA GLN A 295 -17.62 10.80 -12.99
C GLN A 295 -16.41 10.85 -12.04
N ILE A 296 -16.55 10.30 -10.83
CA ILE A 296 -15.45 10.19 -9.85
C ILE A 296 -14.36 9.23 -10.37
N GLU A 297 -14.72 8.04 -10.86
CA GLU A 297 -13.78 7.05 -11.40
C GLU A 297 -13.06 7.52 -12.67
N MET A 298 -13.57 8.51 -13.39
CA MET A 298 -12.85 9.10 -14.53
C MET A 298 -11.61 9.90 -14.11
N VAL A 299 -11.49 10.35 -12.85
CA VAL A 299 -10.28 11.03 -12.36
C VAL A 299 -9.08 10.07 -12.16
N PRO A 300 -9.18 8.95 -11.42
CA PRO A 300 -8.09 7.96 -11.35
C PRO A 300 -7.77 7.39 -12.74
N ARG A 301 -8.77 7.13 -13.61
CA ARG A 301 -8.52 6.70 -15.00
C ARG A 301 -7.67 7.71 -15.79
N ARG A 302 -7.97 9.02 -15.70
CA ARG A 302 -7.19 10.11 -16.31
C ARG A 302 -5.81 10.31 -15.68
N ALA A 303 -5.60 9.83 -14.46
CA ALA A 303 -4.30 9.85 -13.78
C ALA A 303 -3.46 8.61 -14.14
N ALA A 304 -4.04 7.42 -14.15
CA ALA A 304 -3.40 6.16 -14.53
C ALA A 304 -2.74 6.27 -15.92
N ARG A 305 -3.51 6.72 -16.93
CA ARG A 305 -3.02 7.01 -18.31
C ARG A 305 -1.84 7.98 -18.37
N TRP A 306 -1.66 8.87 -17.39
CA TRP A 306 -0.52 9.80 -17.32
C TRP A 306 0.68 9.24 -16.55
N VAL A 307 0.40 8.36 -15.57
CA VAL A 307 1.41 7.60 -14.84
C VAL A 307 2.08 6.59 -15.78
N THR A 308 1.29 5.79 -16.51
CA THR A 308 1.77 4.83 -17.53
C THR A 308 2.21 5.51 -18.84
N ARG A 309 1.70 6.71 -19.13
CA ARG A 309 1.75 7.41 -20.44
C ARG A 309 0.97 6.73 -21.56
N ASP A 310 0.15 5.73 -21.25
CA ASP A 310 -0.70 5.09 -22.25
C ASP A 310 -1.98 5.93 -22.48
N TYR A 311 -2.00 6.61 -23.63
CA TYR A 311 -3.14 7.37 -24.12
C TYR A 311 -3.90 6.67 -25.27
N SER A 312 -3.58 5.41 -25.59
CA SER A 312 -4.24 4.67 -26.67
C SER A 312 -5.74 4.48 -26.39
N PRO A 313 -6.63 4.68 -27.37
CA PRO A 313 -8.06 4.38 -27.24
C PRO A 313 -8.34 2.91 -26.88
N THR A 314 -7.54 1.98 -27.41
CA THR A 314 -7.76 0.52 -27.26
C THR A 314 -7.29 -0.03 -25.92
N SER A 315 -6.36 0.63 -25.24
CA SER A 315 -5.76 0.11 -24.01
C SER A 315 -6.71 0.10 -22.82
N SER A 316 -6.87 -1.07 -22.21
CA SER A 316 -7.71 -1.28 -21.02
C SER A 316 -7.19 -0.50 -19.82
N VAL A 317 -7.94 0.53 -19.41
CA VAL A 317 -7.60 1.34 -18.22
C VAL A 317 -7.76 0.52 -16.93
N THR A 318 -8.54 -0.56 -16.93
CA THR A 318 -8.60 -1.52 -15.82
C THR A 318 -7.24 -2.19 -15.63
N SER A 319 -6.65 -2.73 -16.71
CA SER A 319 -5.30 -3.32 -16.69
C SER A 319 -4.23 -2.31 -16.21
N MET A 320 -4.34 -1.04 -16.61
CA MET A 320 -3.45 0.02 -16.08
C MET A 320 -3.60 0.23 -14.57
N LEU A 321 -4.84 0.19 -14.04
CA LEU A 321 -5.10 0.34 -12.61
C LEU A 321 -4.59 -0.88 -11.83
N ASP A 322 -4.79 -2.08 -12.34
CA ASP A 322 -4.31 -3.33 -11.74
C ASP A 322 -2.77 -3.37 -11.71
N HIS A 323 -2.11 -3.07 -12.83
CA HIS A 323 -0.65 -2.93 -12.91
C HIS A 323 -0.08 -1.87 -11.94
N LEU A 324 -0.83 -0.79 -11.67
CA LEU A 324 -0.44 0.23 -10.70
C LEU A 324 -0.79 -0.11 -9.24
N GLY A 325 -1.53 -1.19 -8.99
CA GLY A 325 -2.08 -1.54 -7.68
C GLY A 325 -3.12 -0.55 -7.16
N TRP A 326 -3.91 0.05 -8.06
CA TRP A 326 -4.90 1.10 -7.75
C TRP A 326 -6.31 0.53 -7.69
N ARG A 327 -6.75 0.13 -6.48
CA ARG A 327 -8.17 -0.19 -6.21
C ARG A 327 -9.09 0.99 -6.52
N THR A 328 -10.29 0.72 -7.01
CA THR A 328 -11.26 1.76 -7.43
C THR A 328 -11.69 2.65 -6.26
N LEU A 329 -12.14 3.87 -6.54
CA LEU A 329 -12.60 4.77 -5.49
C LEU A 329 -13.90 4.26 -4.86
N GLU A 330 -14.78 3.56 -5.60
CA GLU A 330 -15.96 2.88 -5.07
C GLU A 330 -15.62 1.81 -4.01
N GLN A 331 -14.61 0.97 -4.27
CA GLN A 331 -14.10 0.04 -3.26
C GLN A 331 -13.55 0.79 -2.04
N ARG A 332 -12.80 1.88 -2.26
CA ARG A 332 -12.18 2.64 -1.17
C ARG A 332 -13.16 3.46 -0.33
N ARG A 333 -14.27 3.94 -0.91
CA ARG A 333 -15.41 4.50 -0.16
C ARG A 333 -16.13 3.42 0.65
N SER A 334 -16.26 2.21 0.09
CA SER A 334 -16.82 1.06 0.81
C SER A 334 -15.95 0.66 2.01
N ASP A 335 -14.62 0.61 1.85
CA ASP A 335 -13.66 0.43 2.95
C ASP A 335 -13.81 1.52 4.01
N ALA A 336 -13.84 2.80 3.60
CA ALA A 336 -13.95 3.93 4.52
C ALA A 336 -15.23 3.86 5.35
N ARG A 337 -16.37 3.53 4.71
CA ARG A 337 -17.65 3.31 5.39
C ARG A 337 -17.55 2.17 6.41
N LEU A 338 -16.95 1.04 6.04
CA LEU A 338 -16.72 -0.10 6.95
C LEU A 338 -15.82 0.25 8.13
N ILE A 339 -14.73 0.99 7.89
CA ILE A 339 -13.80 1.44 8.93
C ILE A 339 -14.49 2.39 9.92
N LEU A 340 -15.30 3.34 9.44
CA LEU A 340 -16.08 4.21 10.31
C LEU A 340 -17.14 3.43 11.10
N PHE A 341 -17.82 2.47 10.46
CA PHE A 341 -18.80 1.60 11.11
C PHE A 341 -18.17 0.75 12.23
N HIS A 342 -16.99 0.18 11.97
CA HIS A 342 -16.20 -0.54 12.98
C HIS A 342 -15.76 0.36 14.15
N LYS A 343 -15.37 1.62 13.89
CA LYS A 343 -15.04 2.59 14.94
C LYS A 343 -16.24 2.92 15.82
N ILE A 344 -17.44 3.03 15.25
CA ILE A 344 -18.69 3.29 15.99
C ILE A 344 -18.97 2.11 16.92
N ILE A 345 -19.03 0.88 16.40
CA ILE A 345 -19.29 -0.34 17.19
C ILE A 345 -18.36 -0.45 18.40
N ASN A 346 -17.06 -0.16 18.22
CA ASN A 346 -16.05 -0.22 19.28
C ASN A 346 -15.90 1.09 20.11
N ALA A 347 -16.85 2.02 20.02
CA ALA A 347 -16.87 3.31 20.73
C ALA A 347 -15.62 4.20 20.53
N ALA A 348 -14.88 3.99 19.43
CA ALA A 348 -13.68 4.74 19.06
C ALA A 348 -13.99 6.08 18.36
N VAL A 349 -15.28 6.40 18.15
CA VAL A 349 -15.78 7.72 17.75
C VAL A 349 -17.03 8.06 18.55
N ALA A 350 -17.23 9.35 18.86
CA ALA A 350 -18.37 9.85 19.61
C ALA A 350 -19.61 10.03 18.71
N ILE A 351 -20.09 8.94 18.12
CA ILE A 351 -21.40 8.83 17.45
C ILE A 351 -22.24 7.83 18.27
N PRO A 352 -23.47 8.14 18.70
CA PRO A 352 -24.25 7.24 19.54
C PRO A 352 -24.59 5.89 18.89
N ASN A 353 -24.12 4.79 19.51
CA ASN A 353 -24.41 3.41 19.06
C ASN A 353 -25.89 3.04 19.14
N SER A 354 -26.71 3.80 19.89
CA SER A 354 -28.17 3.64 19.99
C SER A 354 -28.90 3.69 18.66
N GLN A 355 -28.29 4.26 17.61
CA GLN A 355 -28.86 4.30 16.27
C GLN A 355 -28.66 3.00 15.48
N LEU A 356 -27.69 2.15 15.87
CA LEU A 356 -27.38 0.88 15.23
C LEU A 356 -28.18 -0.25 15.88
N ILE A 357 -29.44 -0.41 15.47
CA ILE A 357 -30.38 -1.39 16.03
C ILE A 357 -29.94 -2.82 15.67
N PRO A 358 -29.63 -3.72 16.62
CA PRO A 358 -29.36 -5.12 16.33
C PRO A 358 -30.64 -5.88 15.92
N PRO A 359 -30.55 -6.99 15.16
CA PRO A 359 -31.70 -7.80 14.78
C PRO A 359 -32.29 -8.50 16.01
N ALA A 360 -33.55 -8.19 16.33
CA ALA A 360 -34.24 -8.72 17.51
C ALA A 360 -34.37 -10.26 17.54
N ARG A 361 -34.20 -10.94 16.40
CA ARG A 361 -34.03 -12.39 16.27
C ARG A 361 -33.09 -12.68 15.09
N PRO A 362 -32.13 -13.62 15.20
CA PRO A 362 -31.37 -14.10 14.05
C PRO A 362 -32.29 -14.76 13.01
N THR A 363 -31.97 -14.55 11.74
CA THR A 363 -32.65 -15.10 10.56
C THR A 363 -31.63 -15.69 9.60
N ARG A 364 -32.07 -16.39 8.53
CA ARG A 364 -31.17 -16.96 7.51
C ARG A 364 -30.25 -15.94 6.78
N TYR A 365 -30.44 -14.64 7.03
CA TYR A 365 -29.65 -13.53 6.47
C TYR A 365 -28.99 -12.62 7.53
N THR A 366 -29.13 -12.91 8.83
CA THR A 366 -28.58 -12.08 9.92
C THR A 366 -27.78 -12.90 10.92
N HIS A 367 -26.77 -12.27 11.50
CA HIS A 367 -25.80 -12.85 12.43
C HIS A 367 -25.52 -11.86 13.58
N ASN A 368 -24.77 -12.28 14.60
CA ASN A 368 -24.59 -11.53 15.85
C ASN A 368 -23.95 -10.13 15.68
N LEU A 369 -23.27 -9.84 14.55
CA LEU A 369 -22.68 -8.52 14.23
C LEU A 369 -23.38 -7.80 13.06
N SER A 370 -24.55 -8.29 12.61
CA SER A 370 -25.39 -7.53 11.66
C SER A 370 -26.33 -6.60 12.41
N PHE A 371 -26.81 -5.58 11.69
CA PHE A 371 -27.75 -4.60 12.19
C PHE A 371 -29.02 -4.63 11.34
N ARG A 372 -30.16 -4.29 11.94
CA ARG A 372 -31.45 -4.29 11.27
C ARG A 372 -31.47 -3.17 10.22
N GLN A 373 -31.56 -3.53 8.94
CA GLN A 373 -31.85 -2.56 7.90
C GLN A 373 -33.21 -1.88 8.21
N ILE A 374 -33.20 -0.55 8.31
CA ILE A 374 -34.39 0.26 8.53
C ILE A 374 -35.23 0.24 7.24
N ALA A 375 -36.56 0.16 7.36
CA ALA A 375 -37.45 0.28 6.20
C ALA A 375 -37.52 1.75 5.76
N THR A 376 -37.12 2.03 4.52
CA THR A 376 -37.00 3.39 3.98
C THR A 376 -37.75 3.53 2.66
N ASN A 377 -38.53 4.59 2.51
CA ASN A 377 -39.30 4.87 1.29
C ASN A 377 -38.56 5.83 0.34
N LYS A 378 -37.60 6.63 0.86
CA LYS A 378 -36.79 7.56 0.05
C LYS A 378 -35.34 7.10 -0.09
N ASN A 379 -34.81 7.19 -1.32
CA ASN A 379 -33.44 6.81 -1.65
C ASN A 379 -32.39 7.60 -0.84
N VAL A 380 -32.65 8.87 -0.54
CA VAL A 380 -31.77 9.74 0.28
C VAL A 380 -31.41 9.07 1.61
N TYR A 381 -32.42 8.63 2.38
CA TYR A 381 -32.18 7.94 3.66
C TYR A 381 -31.71 6.49 3.46
N LYS A 382 -32.22 5.79 2.45
CA LYS A 382 -31.83 4.40 2.08
C LYS A 382 -30.33 4.21 1.80
N TYR A 383 -29.66 5.23 1.26
CA TYR A 383 -28.24 5.20 0.90
C TYR A 383 -27.34 6.03 1.83
N SER A 384 -27.94 6.70 2.83
CA SER A 384 -27.24 7.40 3.91
C SER A 384 -26.27 6.50 4.68
N PHE A 385 -25.43 7.09 5.54
CA PHE A 385 -24.45 6.33 6.30
C PHE A 385 -25.08 5.35 7.31
N LEU A 386 -26.06 5.80 8.10
CA LEU A 386 -26.63 5.09 9.26
C LEU A 386 -27.86 4.22 8.95
N CYS A 387 -28.25 4.07 7.69
CA CYS A 387 -29.16 3.01 7.25
C CYS A 387 -28.35 1.90 6.56
N PRO A 388 -27.96 0.80 7.26
CA PRO A 388 -27.13 -0.22 6.66
C PRO A 388 -27.84 -0.89 5.49
N ARG A 389 -27.19 -0.87 4.32
CA ARG A 389 -27.48 -1.80 3.23
C ARG A 389 -27.32 -3.22 3.78
N ASN A 390 -28.04 -4.19 3.22
CA ASN A 390 -27.64 -5.60 3.31
C ASN A 390 -26.27 -5.82 2.62
N GLN A 391 -25.19 -5.41 3.27
CA GLN A 391 -23.88 -6.05 3.10
C GLN A 391 -24.11 -7.52 3.43
N ARG A 392 -23.93 -8.39 2.43
CA ARG A 392 -24.22 -9.83 2.59
C ARG A 392 -23.13 -10.44 3.48
N PHE A 393 -23.35 -10.44 4.80
CA PHE A 393 -22.45 -11.10 5.76
C PHE A 393 -22.33 -12.61 5.51
N GLY A 394 -23.35 -13.25 4.91
CA GLY A 394 -23.25 -14.62 4.37
C GLY A 394 -22.24 -14.78 3.22
N GLY A 395 -21.74 -13.68 2.63
CA GLY A 395 -20.64 -13.68 1.69
C GLY A 395 -19.25 -13.61 2.35
N ILE A 396 -19.13 -13.33 3.65
CA ILE A 396 -17.82 -13.28 4.31
C ILE A 396 -17.18 -14.66 4.29
N TYR A 397 -17.87 -15.71 4.74
CA TYR A 397 -17.37 -17.08 4.73
C TYR A 397 -16.99 -17.57 3.33
N GLU A 398 -17.78 -17.28 2.30
CA GLU A 398 -17.40 -17.63 0.92
C GLU A 398 -16.20 -16.84 0.40
N ASN A 399 -16.14 -15.52 0.67
CA ASN A 399 -15.05 -14.68 0.22
C ASN A 399 -13.74 -14.96 0.98
N GLN A 400 -13.83 -15.29 2.27
CA GLN A 400 -12.74 -15.72 3.13
C GLN A 400 -12.21 -17.08 2.69
N ALA A 401 -13.10 -18.04 2.41
CA ALA A 401 -12.71 -19.34 1.86
C ALA A 401 -12.08 -19.19 0.46
N LYS A 402 -12.65 -18.38 -0.44
CA LYS A 402 -12.07 -18.06 -1.76
C LYS A 402 -10.72 -17.33 -1.63
N PHE A 403 -10.57 -16.41 -0.68
CA PHE A 403 -9.32 -15.73 -0.39
C PHE A 403 -8.25 -16.72 0.11
N CYS A 404 -8.60 -17.60 1.05
CA CYS A 404 -7.75 -18.68 1.54
C CYS A 404 -7.32 -19.63 0.40
N GLN A 405 -8.26 -20.09 -0.42
CA GLN A 405 -7.98 -20.94 -1.58
C GLN A 405 -7.03 -20.25 -2.58
N ASN A 406 -7.29 -18.98 -2.91
CA ASN A 406 -6.42 -18.20 -3.80
C ASN A 406 -5.01 -18.02 -3.20
N ARG A 407 -4.89 -17.77 -1.88
CA ARG A 407 -3.60 -17.66 -1.19
C ARG A 407 -2.81 -18.96 -1.16
N VAL A 408 -3.47 -20.10 -0.97
CA VAL A 408 -2.82 -21.42 -1.00
C VAL A 408 -2.43 -21.83 -2.42
N ALA A 409 -3.29 -21.60 -3.42
CA ALA A 409 -2.96 -21.85 -4.83
C ALA A 409 -1.82 -20.95 -5.33
N GLN A 410 -1.79 -19.68 -4.92
CA GLN A 410 -0.67 -18.78 -5.21
C GLN A 410 0.63 -19.25 -4.54
N ALA A 411 0.57 -19.69 -3.28
CA ALA A 411 1.74 -20.22 -2.57
C ALA A 411 2.30 -21.47 -3.25
N GLU A 412 1.43 -22.44 -3.55
CA GLU A 412 1.79 -23.68 -4.25
C GLU A 412 2.47 -23.40 -5.61
N LYS A 413 1.88 -22.55 -6.45
CA LYS A 413 2.44 -22.22 -7.77
C LYS A 413 3.83 -21.60 -7.68
N HIS A 414 4.04 -20.63 -6.79
CA HIS A 414 5.32 -19.95 -6.69
C HIS A 414 6.38 -20.77 -5.95
N MET A 415 6.02 -21.54 -4.92
CA MET A 415 6.97 -22.43 -4.23
C MET A 415 7.40 -23.60 -5.13
N GLY A 416 6.50 -24.15 -5.95
CA GLY A 416 6.85 -25.13 -6.98
C GLY A 416 7.87 -24.60 -7.98
N LEU A 417 7.61 -23.41 -8.56
CA LEU A 417 8.52 -22.76 -9.50
C LEU A 417 9.89 -22.43 -8.87
N PHE A 418 9.93 -22.02 -7.60
CA PHE A 418 11.18 -21.84 -6.87
C PHE A 418 11.91 -23.18 -6.65
N CYS A 419 11.21 -24.23 -6.21
CA CYS A 419 11.80 -25.56 -6.02
C CYS A 419 12.40 -26.10 -7.33
N GLU A 420 11.69 -25.96 -8.45
CA GLU A 420 12.15 -26.35 -9.78
C GLU A 420 13.41 -25.56 -10.19
N THR A 421 13.38 -24.23 -10.06
CA THR A 421 14.49 -23.34 -10.44
C THR A 421 15.73 -23.63 -9.61
N MET A 422 15.60 -23.74 -8.28
CA MET A 422 16.72 -24.00 -7.38
C MET A 422 17.26 -25.44 -7.54
N GLY A 423 16.39 -26.41 -7.83
CA GLY A 423 16.79 -27.76 -8.23
C GLY A 423 17.55 -27.77 -9.56
N SER A 424 17.12 -26.98 -10.55
CA SER A 424 17.81 -26.82 -11.84
C SER A 424 19.21 -26.21 -11.68
N ILE A 425 19.35 -25.18 -10.84
CA ILE A 425 20.66 -24.61 -10.46
C ILE A 425 21.53 -25.69 -9.80
N THR A 426 20.99 -26.43 -8.82
CA THR A 426 21.72 -27.50 -8.11
C THR A 426 22.24 -28.58 -9.08
N ARG A 427 21.40 -29.05 -10.01
CA ARG A 427 21.78 -30.03 -11.05
C ARG A 427 22.83 -29.49 -12.03
N LYS A 428 22.76 -28.21 -12.41
CA LYS A 428 23.78 -27.56 -13.27
C LYS A 428 25.11 -27.40 -12.54
N THR A 429 25.10 -27.09 -11.25
CA THR A 429 26.31 -27.03 -10.41
C THR A 429 26.98 -28.40 -10.26
N ALA A 430 26.20 -29.49 -10.15
CA ALA A 430 26.74 -30.86 -10.15
C ALA A 430 27.44 -31.21 -11.47
N ARG A 431 26.82 -30.95 -12.62
CA ARG A 431 27.47 -31.14 -13.94
C ARG A 431 28.76 -30.31 -14.10
N LEU A 432 28.85 -29.15 -13.44
CA LEU A 432 30.05 -28.30 -13.45
C LEU A 432 31.15 -28.82 -12.49
N ARG A 433 30.79 -29.47 -11.37
CA ARG A 433 31.71 -30.24 -10.52
C ARG A 433 32.36 -31.34 -11.36
N ASP A 434 31.56 -32.18 -12.03
CA ASP A 434 32.04 -33.33 -12.80
C ASP A 434 33.08 -32.95 -13.88
N LYS A 435 32.86 -31.84 -14.59
CA LYS A 435 33.82 -31.33 -15.58
C LYS A 435 35.07 -30.73 -14.93
N GLY A 436 34.97 -30.17 -13.73
CA GLY A 436 36.11 -29.74 -12.93
C GLY A 436 36.98 -30.90 -12.43
N ASP A 437 36.35 -31.99 -11.98
CA ASP A 437 37.03 -33.22 -11.53
C ASP A 437 37.79 -33.88 -12.68
N ILE A 438 37.17 -33.97 -13.87
CA ILE A 438 37.83 -34.47 -15.08
C ILE A 438 39.06 -33.64 -15.43
N LEU A 439 38.96 -32.30 -15.40
CA LEU A 439 40.09 -31.42 -15.67
C LEU A 439 41.22 -31.57 -14.63
N ALA A 440 40.88 -31.62 -13.34
CA ALA A 440 41.85 -31.84 -12.27
C ALA A 440 42.57 -33.20 -12.43
N LYS A 441 41.82 -34.25 -12.81
CA LYS A 441 42.36 -35.58 -13.09
C LYS A 441 43.30 -35.59 -14.30
N GLN A 442 42.89 -34.97 -15.42
CA GLN A 442 43.72 -34.89 -16.64
C GLN A 442 45.05 -34.16 -16.39
N LEU A 443 45.03 -33.05 -15.63
CA LEU A 443 46.25 -32.36 -15.22
C LEU A 443 47.16 -33.25 -14.35
N ASN A 444 46.58 -34.02 -13.41
CA ASN A 444 47.33 -34.97 -12.58
C ASN A 444 47.94 -36.12 -13.41
N GLU A 445 47.25 -36.58 -14.44
CA GLU A 445 47.72 -37.65 -15.33
C GLU A 445 48.89 -37.17 -16.19
N PHE A 446 48.78 -35.99 -16.82
CA PHE A 446 49.91 -35.35 -17.50
C PHE A 446 51.16 -35.19 -16.60
N THR A 447 50.98 -34.76 -15.34
CA THR A 447 52.11 -34.59 -14.39
C THR A 447 52.79 -35.89 -13.95
N LYS A 448 52.26 -37.07 -14.32
CA LYS A 448 52.91 -38.37 -14.08
C LYS A 448 53.72 -38.84 -15.28
N GLU A 449 53.40 -38.35 -16.48
CA GLU A 449 54.07 -38.67 -17.74
C GLU A 449 55.21 -37.67 -18.04
N GLU A 450 55.10 -36.44 -17.53
CA GLU A 450 56.12 -35.39 -17.67
C GLU A 450 57.37 -35.65 -16.80
N ASP A 451 58.34 -36.39 -17.34
CA ASP A 451 59.61 -36.71 -16.67
C ASP A 451 60.78 -35.74 -17.02
N ILE A 452 60.55 -34.66 -17.77
CA ILE A 452 61.62 -33.74 -18.22
C ILE A 452 61.53 -32.37 -17.55
N SER A 453 60.34 -31.78 -17.53
CA SER A 453 60.08 -30.39 -17.15
C SER A 453 59.69 -30.33 -15.67
N HIS A 454 60.70 -30.29 -14.79
CA HIS A 454 60.51 -30.48 -13.36
C HIS A 454 59.71 -29.33 -12.69
N SER A 455 59.79 -28.09 -13.18
CA SER A 455 59.01 -26.98 -12.62
C SER A 455 57.54 -27.01 -13.09
N LEU A 456 57.31 -27.25 -14.38
CA LEU A 456 56.00 -27.45 -15.02
C LEU A 456 55.23 -28.57 -14.32
N ARG A 457 55.89 -29.70 -14.06
CA ARG A 457 55.30 -30.82 -13.31
C ARG A 457 54.88 -30.42 -11.91
N ALA A 458 55.73 -29.74 -11.14
CA ALA A 458 55.40 -29.29 -9.79
C ALA A 458 54.24 -28.29 -9.77
N GLY A 459 54.26 -27.30 -10.68
CA GLY A 459 53.24 -26.26 -10.79
C GLY A 459 51.87 -26.81 -11.21
N LEU A 460 51.83 -27.68 -12.23
CA LEU A 460 50.59 -28.33 -12.67
C LEU A 460 50.06 -29.35 -11.64
N GLN A 461 50.95 -30.04 -10.90
CA GLN A 461 50.53 -30.96 -9.84
C GLN A 461 49.90 -30.20 -8.67
N GLY A 462 50.50 -29.07 -8.25
CA GLY A 462 49.91 -28.16 -7.26
C GLY A 462 48.59 -27.54 -7.74
N CYS A 463 48.52 -27.14 -9.01
CA CYS A 463 47.30 -26.62 -9.62
C CYS A 463 46.16 -27.67 -9.62
N SER A 464 46.46 -28.92 -10.02
CA SER A 464 45.52 -30.05 -10.00
C SER A 464 44.96 -30.32 -8.60
N GLN A 465 45.82 -30.41 -7.58
CA GLN A 465 45.39 -30.65 -6.20
C GLN A 465 44.47 -29.55 -5.66
N ASN A 466 44.80 -28.28 -5.93
CA ASN A 466 43.95 -27.15 -5.54
C ASN A 466 42.63 -27.12 -6.34
N LEU A 467 42.64 -27.51 -7.62
CA LEU A 467 41.43 -27.56 -8.46
C LEU A 467 40.47 -28.68 -8.04
N ALA A 468 40.99 -29.83 -7.59
CA ALA A 468 40.19 -30.90 -6.98
C ALA A 468 39.54 -30.42 -5.67
N ALA A 469 40.29 -29.72 -4.81
CA ALA A 469 39.73 -29.14 -3.58
C ALA A 469 38.58 -28.14 -3.85
N VAL A 470 38.62 -27.37 -4.96
CA VAL A 470 37.48 -26.54 -5.37
C VAL A 470 36.23 -27.39 -5.66
N GLN A 471 36.38 -28.60 -6.20
CA GLN A 471 35.25 -29.49 -6.46
C GLN A 471 34.71 -30.12 -5.18
N ASP A 472 35.56 -30.45 -4.19
CA ASP A 472 35.10 -30.86 -2.85
C ASP A 472 34.23 -29.77 -2.18
N TYR A 473 34.64 -28.50 -2.28
CA TYR A 473 33.82 -27.38 -1.78
C TYR A 473 32.55 -27.18 -2.61
N ARG A 474 32.56 -27.47 -3.92
CA ARG A 474 31.36 -27.46 -4.77
C ARG A 474 30.41 -28.62 -4.44
N GLU A 475 30.93 -29.78 -4.08
CA GLU A 475 30.15 -30.91 -3.60
C GLU A 475 29.50 -30.63 -2.24
N ALA A 476 30.24 -30.00 -1.32
CA ALA A 476 29.68 -29.49 -0.07
C ALA A 476 28.62 -28.40 -0.32
N GLN A 477 28.79 -27.55 -1.34
CA GLN A 477 27.80 -26.56 -1.77
C GLN A 477 26.50 -27.23 -2.26
N ILE A 478 26.61 -28.22 -3.16
CA ILE A 478 25.48 -28.99 -3.71
C ILE A 478 24.68 -29.67 -2.61
N LYS A 479 25.35 -30.45 -1.74
CA LYS A 479 24.72 -31.15 -0.60
C LYS A 479 24.00 -30.18 0.35
N ARG A 480 24.57 -29.00 0.60
CA ARG A 480 23.93 -27.96 1.44
C ARG A 480 22.74 -27.29 0.73
N MET A 481 22.83 -27.00 -0.56
CA MET A 481 21.72 -26.43 -1.34
C MET A 481 20.53 -27.39 -1.38
N GLU A 482 20.77 -28.67 -1.63
CA GLU A 482 19.71 -29.67 -1.64
C GLU A 482 19.02 -29.77 -0.27
N ALA A 483 19.81 -29.94 0.81
CA ALA A 483 19.29 -30.13 2.15
C ALA A 483 18.59 -28.91 2.76
N LYS A 484 19.12 -27.69 2.55
CA LYS A 484 18.62 -26.44 3.18
C LYS A 484 17.70 -25.59 2.32
N VAL A 485 17.71 -25.77 0.99
CA VAL A 485 16.96 -24.91 0.06
C VAL A 485 15.97 -25.71 -0.76
N VAL A 486 16.38 -26.82 -1.39
CA VAL A 486 15.48 -27.61 -2.26
C VAL A 486 14.47 -28.41 -1.45
N ARG A 487 14.91 -29.19 -0.45
CA ARG A 487 13.99 -30.03 0.35
C ARG A 487 12.88 -29.22 1.07
N PRO A 488 13.17 -28.10 1.77
CA PRO A 488 12.11 -27.31 2.41
C PRO A 488 11.11 -26.68 1.41
N LEU A 489 11.53 -26.34 0.19
CA LEU A 489 10.64 -25.86 -0.87
C LEU A 489 9.79 -26.98 -1.47
N MET A 490 10.33 -28.21 -1.54
CA MET A 490 9.62 -29.41 -2.01
C MET A 490 8.46 -29.79 -1.06
N ASP A 491 8.69 -29.69 0.25
CA ASP A 491 7.67 -29.97 1.27
C ASP A 491 6.41 -29.10 1.13
N TYR A 492 6.52 -27.89 0.57
CA TYR A 492 5.36 -27.04 0.30
C TYR A 492 4.33 -27.67 -0.63
N GLY A 493 4.72 -28.61 -1.51
CA GLY A 493 3.77 -29.37 -2.32
C GLY A 493 2.81 -30.20 -1.45
N ASN A 494 3.33 -30.84 -0.40
CA ASN A 494 2.53 -31.66 0.52
C ASN A 494 1.74 -30.79 1.52
N ILE A 495 2.38 -29.73 2.04
CA ILE A 495 1.72 -28.76 2.94
C ILE A 495 0.51 -28.09 2.25
N CYS A 496 0.66 -27.69 0.97
CA CYS A 496 -0.44 -27.08 0.22
C CYS A 496 -1.57 -28.08 -0.10
N LYS A 497 -1.24 -29.35 -0.44
CA LYS A 497 -2.23 -30.42 -0.65
C LYS A 497 -3.06 -30.70 0.60
N GLN A 498 -2.40 -30.83 1.76
CA GLN A 498 -3.09 -31.04 3.04
C GLN A 498 -4.00 -29.84 3.38
N LEU A 499 -3.46 -28.62 3.32
CA LEU A 499 -4.21 -27.41 3.66
C LEU A 499 -5.40 -27.16 2.71
N LYS A 500 -5.27 -27.45 1.41
CA LYS A 500 -6.40 -27.45 0.45
C LYS A 500 -7.49 -28.44 0.85
N THR A 501 -7.10 -29.64 1.29
CA THR A 501 -8.03 -30.70 1.70
C THR A 501 -8.81 -30.29 2.95
N ASP A 502 -8.12 -29.72 3.94
CA ASP A 502 -8.76 -29.26 5.18
C ASP A 502 -9.70 -28.07 4.94
N VAL A 503 -9.27 -27.08 4.14
CA VAL A 503 -10.15 -25.96 3.70
C VAL A 503 -11.40 -26.50 2.97
N LYS A 504 -11.24 -27.53 2.12
CA LYS A 504 -12.36 -28.18 1.42
C LYS A 504 -13.30 -28.90 2.39
N ASN A 505 -12.77 -29.54 3.43
CA ASN A 505 -13.54 -30.23 4.46
C ASN A 505 -14.35 -29.25 5.33
N GLU A 506 -13.74 -28.15 5.78
CA GLU A 506 -14.43 -27.10 6.55
C GLU A 506 -15.47 -26.35 5.71
N MET A 507 -15.19 -26.06 4.43
CA MET A 507 -16.20 -25.54 3.50
C MET A 507 -17.38 -26.50 3.32
N ASN A 508 -17.15 -27.82 3.35
CA ASN A 508 -18.23 -28.80 3.30
C ASN A 508 -19.02 -28.87 4.62
N ALA A 509 -18.38 -28.68 5.77
CA ALA A 509 -19.04 -28.55 7.07
C ALA A 509 -19.95 -27.31 7.12
N VAL A 510 -19.46 -26.14 6.69
CA VAL A 510 -20.26 -24.90 6.59
C VAL A 510 -21.42 -25.06 5.59
N LYS A 511 -21.19 -25.71 4.44
CA LYS A 511 -22.29 -26.06 3.50
C LYS A 511 -23.31 -27.02 4.11
N LYS A 512 -22.88 -27.95 5.00
CA LYS A 512 -23.77 -28.86 5.73
C LYS A 512 -24.60 -28.10 6.76
N GLU A 513 -24.01 -27.19 7.53
CA GLU A 513 -24.72 -26.31 8.47
C GLU A 513 -25.80 -25.48 7.75
N ILE A 514 -25.44 -24.85 6.63
CA ILE A 514 -26.38 -24.08 5.78
C ILE A 514 -27.53 -24.97 5.29
N LYS A 515 -27.25 -26.20 4.83
CA LYS A 515 -28.31 -27.15 4.42
C LYS A 515 -29.20 -27.58 5.59
N SER A 516 -28.63 -27.92 6.75
CA SER A 516 -29.41 -28.31 7.94
C SER A 516 -30.33 -27.17 8.42
N LYS A 517 -29.86 -25.91 8.41
CA LYS A 517 -30.70 -24.73 8.69
C LYS A 517 -31.85 -24.57 7.68
N GLN A 518 -31.61 -24.82 6.39
CA GLN A 518 -32.67 -24.82 5.37
C GLN A 518 -33.71 -25.94 5.59
N THR A 519 -33.28 -27.12 6.07
CA THR A 519 -34.18 -28.22 6.41
C THR A 519 -35.00 -27.92 7.67
N LEU A 520 -34.39 -27.40 8.74
CA LEU A 520 -35.09 -26.98 9.95
C LEU A 520 -36.21 -25.97 9.65
N GLU A 521 -35.94 -24.98 8.79
CA GLU A 521 -36.97 -24.00 8.40
C GLU A 521 -38.12 -24.63 7.59
N LYS A 522 -37.87 -25.66 6.77
CA LYS A 522 -38.92 -26.44 6.09
C LYS A 522 -39.75 -27.28 7.06
N VAL A 523 -39.13 -27.84 8.11
CA VAL A 523 -39.84 -28.59 9.18
C VAL A 523 -40.70 -27.66 10.02
N LYS A 524 -40.19 -26.47 10.39
CA LYS A 524 -40.93 -25.44 11.12
C LYS A 524 -42.18 -24.92 10.37
N GLN A 525 -42.23 -25.06 9.05
CA GLN A 525 -43.42 -24.74 8.24
C GLN A 525 -44.46 -25.88 8.19
N LYS A 526 -44.15 -27.07 8.74
CA LYS A 526 -45.01 -28.26 8.62
C LYS A 526 -45.49 -28.86 9.95
N SER A 527 -44.77 -28.70 11.06
CA SER A 527 -45.24 -29.19 12.38
C SER A 527 -44.62 -28.38 13.53
N PRO A 528 -45.40 -27.87 14.53
CA PRO A 528 -44.85 -26.84 15.44
C PRO A 528 -44.21 -27.34 16.75
N GLN A 529 -44.54 -28.53 17.27
CA GLN A 529 -44.26 -28.89 18.67
C GLN A 529 -43.14 -29.95 18.84
N ASP A 530 -43.38 -31.25 18.70
CA ASP A 530 -42.41 -32.25 19.19
C ASP A 530 -41.09 -32.34 18.41
N SER A 531 -41.13 -32.23 17.08
CA SER A 531 -39.93 -32.22 16.23
C SER A 531 -39.06 -30.96 16.45
N HIS A 532 -39.61 -29.91 17.08
CA HIS A 532 -38.96 -28.61 17.22
C HIS A 532 -37.69 -28.67 18.09
N ASN A 533 -37.72 -29.44 19.18
CA ASN A 533 -36.62 -29.48 20.16
C ASN A 533 -35.39 -30.25 19.64
N ILE A 534 -35.62 -31.41 19.01
CA ILE A 534 -34.54 -32.24 18.44
C ILE A 534 -33.84 -31.48 17.31
N ALA A 535 -34.60 -30.97 16.35
CA ALA A 535 -34.04 -30.28 15.19
C ALA A 535 -33.42 -28.90 15.53
N GLN A 536 -33.78 -28.28 16.66
CA GLN A 536 -33.01 -27.15 17.22
C GLN A 536 -31.70 -27.59 17.85
N SER A 537 -31.69 -28.68 18.62
CA SER A 537 -30.47 -29.22 19.25
C SER A 537 -29.41 -29.56 18.20
N GLU A 538 -29.80 -30.20 17.09
CA GLU A 538 -28.90 -30.48 15.97
C GLU A 538 -28.37 -29.22 15.28
N VAL A 539 -29.20 -28.19 15.09
CA VAL A 539 -28.78 -26.94 14.44
C VAL A 539 -27.89 -26.09 15.35
N GLU A 540 -28.09 -26.12 16.67
CA GLU A 540 -27.20 -25.40 17.60
C GLU A 540 -25.85 -26.12 17.79
N ARG A 541 -25.82 -27.47 17.74
CA ARG A 541 -24.56 -28.24 17.62
C ARG A 541 -23.82 -27.87 16.32
N ALA A 542 -24.49 -27.98 15.17
CA ALA A 542 -23.89 -27.64 13.87
C ALA A 542 -23.39 -26.18 13.81
N ARG A 543 -24.01 -25.27 14.56
CA ARG A 543 -23.58 -23.88 14.73
C ARG A 543 -22.34 -23.74 15.62
N GLN A 544 -22.25 -24.51 16.71
CA GLN A 544 -21.02 -24.60 17.51
C GLN A 544 -19.88 -25.18 16.67
N ASP A 545 -20.11 -26.30 15.98
CA ASP A 545 -19.14 -26.94 15.08
C ASP A 545 -18.63 -25.97 14.00
N ALA A 546 -19.53 -25.23 13.34
CA ALA A 546 -19.17 -24.24 12.32
C ALA A 546 -18.43 -23.02 12.89
N SER A 547 -18.81 -22.55 14.09
CA SER A 547 -18.12 -21.43 14.75
C SER A 547 -16.71 -21.82 15.23
N ILE A 548 -16.52 -23.07 15.66
CA ILE A 548 -15.21 -23.63 16.01
C ILE A 548 -14.37 -23.77 14.75
N GLY A 549 -14.92 -24.37 13.68
CA GLY A 549 -14.26 -24.52 12.38
C GLY A 549 -13.80 -23.19 11.78
N SER A 550 -14.60 -22.13 11.86
CA SER A 550 -14.20 -20.80 11.37
C SER A 550 -12.97 -20.23 12.08
N LYS A 551 -12.91 -20.39 13.42
CA LYS A 551 -11.79 -19.91 14.22
C LYS A 551 -10.53 -20.75 13.97
N HIS A 552 -10.72 -22.07 13.81
CA HIS A 552 -9.66 -23.00 13.44
C HIS A 552 -9.07 -22.67 12.05
N LEU A 553 -9.91 -22.35 11.06
CA LEU A 553 -9.49 -21.91 9.73
C LEU A 553 -8.61 -20.65 9.77
N GLU A 554 -8.99 -19.65 10.56
CA GLU A 554 -8.22 -18.41 10.74
C GLU A 554 -6.87 -18.66 11.42
N GLU A 555 -6.85 -19.43 12.51
CA GLU A 555 -5.63 -19.79 13.25
C GLU A 555 -4.68 -20.61 12.36
N ARG A 556 -5.21 -21.57 11.59
CA ARG A 556 -4.41 -22.39 10.65
C ARG A 556 -3.90 -21.59 9.45
N MET A 557 -4.70 -20.68 8.89
CA MET A 557 -4.25 -19.82 7.79
C MET A 557 -3.18 -18.81 8.26
N SER A 558 -3.35 -18.25 9.45
CA SER A 558 -2.33 -17.41 10.10
C SER A 558 -1.02 -18.17 10.31
N THR A 559 -1.10 -19.39 10.86
CA THR A 559 0.06 -20.28 11.05
C THR A 559 0.75 -20.63 9.72
N PHE A 560 -0.02 -20.89 8.65
CA PHE A 560 0.51 -21.16 7.32
C PHE A 560 1.22 -19.94 6.69
N GLU A 561 0.64 -18.74 6.79
CA GLU A 561 1.28 -17.51 6.30
C GLU A 561 2.55 -17.20 7.09
N GLN A 562 2.54 -17.32 8.42
CA GLN A 562 3.73 -17.16 9.27
C GLN A 562 4.83 -18.14 8.88
N ARG A 563 4.51 -19.45 8.80
CA ARG A 563 5.47 -20.48 8.40
C ARG A 563 6.03 -20.23 6.99
N LYS A 564 5.19 -19.87 6.02
CA LYS A 564 5.62 -19.53 4.65
C LYS A 564 6.58 -18.35 4.59
N ILE A 565 6.34 -17.30 5.39
CA ILE A 565 7.26 -16.14 5.48
C ILE A 565 8.58 -16.56 6.12
N HIS A 566 8.54 -17.38 7.18
CA HIS A 566 9.72 -17.92 7.85
C HIS A 566 10.56 -18.82 6.93
N ASP A 567 9.96 -19.88 6.38
CA ASP A 567 10.67 -20.92 5.63
C ASP A 567 11.22 -20.37 4.31
N LEU A 568 10.50 -19.47 3.61
CA LEU A 568 11.02 -18.77 2.43
C LEU A 568 12.20 -17.85 2.79
N LYS A 569 12.10 -17.08 3.88
CA LYS A 569 13.21 -16.22 4.34
C LYS A 569 14.44 -17.05 4.66
N HIS A 570 14.28 -18.17 5.36
CA HIS A 570 15.38 -19.06 5.71
C HIS A 570 15.99 -19.73 4.47
N ALA A 571 15.19 -20.28 3.55
CA ALA A 571 15.69 -20.89 2.31
C ALA A 571 16.48 -19.90 1.43
N MET A 572 16.05 -18.63 1.34
CA MET A 572 16.78 -17.59 0.62
C MET A 572 18.06 -17.16 1.33
N VAL A 573 18.04 -17.00 2.67
CA VAL A 573 19.24 -16.66 3.45
C VAL A 573 20.27 -17.79 3.39
N ASP A 574 19.86 -19.04 3.55
CA ASP A 574 20.72 -20.21 3.42
C ASP A 574 21.30 -20.32 2.01
N PHE A 575 20.51 -20.09 0.95
CA PHE A 575 21.03 -20.04 -0.42
C PHE A 575 22.17 -19.02 -0.56
N PHE A 576 21.95 -17.76 -0.17
CA PHE A 576 23.00 -16.74 -0.30
C PHE A 576 24.22 -17.03 0.58
N GLN A 577 24.04 -17.55 1.79
CA GLN A 577 25.15 -17.97 2.66
C GLN A 577 25.95 -19.14 2.05
N ILE A 578 25.29 -20.12 1.44
CA ILE A 578 25.94 -21.26 0.77
C ILE A 578 26.73 -20.78 -0.46
N GLN A 579 26.18 -19.85 -1.26
CA GLN A 579 26.89 -19.23 -2.38
C GLN A 579 28.12 -18.45 -1.89
N LEU A 580 27.98 -17.59 -0.88
CA LEU A 580 29.08 -16.79 -0.33
C LEU A 580 30.22 -17.65 0.22
N VAL A 581 29.90 -18.70 0.98
CA VAL A 581 30.91 -19.62 1.54
C VAL A 581 31.62 -20.39 0.43
N PHE A 582 30.90 -20.84 -0.61
CA PHE A 582 31.54 -21.47 -1.77
C PHE A 582 32.46 -20.50 -2.51
N HIS A 583 31.99 -19.31 -2.87
CA HIS A 583 32.79 -18.35 -3.65
C HIS A 583 34.03 -17.86 -2.90
N ALA A 584 33.94 -17.65 -1.57
CA ALA A 584 35.09 -17.30 -0.75
C ALA A 584 36.18 -18.38 -0.77
N LYS A 585 35.79 -19.66 -0.66
CA LYS A 585 36.75 -20.79 -0.74
C LYS A 585 37.25 -21.02 -2.16
N ALA A 586 36.38 -20.94 -3.17
CA ALA A 586 36.79 -21.04 -4.57
C ALA A 586 37.85 -19.99 -4.93
N LEU A 587 37.70 -18.73 -4.48
CA LEU A 587 38.68 -17.68 -4.70
C LEU A 587 40.05 -18.02 -4.04
N GLU A 588 40.05 -18.51 -2.80
CA GLU A 588 41.28 -18.93 -2.10
C GLU A 588 42.04 -20.01 -2.88
N TYR A 589 41.36 -21.06 -3.34
CA TYR A 589 41.99 -22.16 -4.05
C TYR A 589 42.33 -21.82 -5.50
N TYR A 590 41.53 -21.00 -6.21
CA TYR A 590 41.91 -20.50 -7.54
C TYR A 590 43.12 -19.55 -7.48
N THR A 591 43.30 -18.80 -6.39
CA THR A 591 44.53 -18.02 -6.16
C THR A 591 45.74 -18.95 -6.01
N LYS A 592 45.61 -20.02 -5.21
CA LYS A 592 46.66 -21.06 -5.07
C LYS A 592 46.96 -21.80 -6.38
N CYS A 593 45.95 -22.06 -7.23
CA CYS A 593 46.17 -22.57 -8.58
C CYS A 593 47.00 -21.59 -9.42
N LEU A 594 46.68 -20.29 -9.38
CA LEU A 594 47.43 -19.25 -10.11
C LEU A 594 48.87 -19.15 -9.60
N GLU A 595 49.08 -19.11 -8.28
CA GLU A 595 50.41 -19.14 -7.66
C GLU A 595 51.21 -20.39 -8.07
N SER A 596 50.57 -21.57 -8.14
CA SER A 596 51.22 -22.80 -8.57
C SER A 596 51.66 -22.75 -10.05
N VAL A 597 50.88 -22.08 -10.90
CA VAL A 597 51.18 -21.92 -12.34
C VAL A 597 52.19 -20.79 -12.60
N THR A 598 52.16 -19.69 -11.84
CA THR A 598 53.14 -18.60 -12.00
C THR A 598 54.51 -18.89 -11.38
N MET A 599 54.65 -20.02 -10.67
CA MET A 599 55.94 -20.57 -10.20
C MET A 599 56.63 -21.48 -11.23
N ILE A 600 56.07 -21.66 -12.43
CA ILE A 600 56.70 -22.42 -13.51
C ILE A 600 57.81 -21.55 -14.14
N ASP A 601 59.02 -22.12 -14.20
CA ASP A 601 60.23 -21.50 -14.75
C ASP A 601 60.47 -22.06 -16.16
N GLU A 602 59.84 -21.41 -17.14
CA GLU A 602 59.89 -21.79 -18.56
C GLU A 602 61.33 -21.87 -19.10
N GLU A 603 62.22 -20.96 -18.66
CA GLU A 603 63.60 -20.94 -19.13
C GLU A 603 64.39 -22.13 -18.57
N ARG A 604 64.23 -22.43 -17.28
CA ARG A 604 64.88 -23.58 -16.64
C ARG A 604 64.42 -24.90 -17.24
N ASP A 605 63.10 -25.13 -17.35
CA ASP A 605 62.58 -26.38 -17.91
C ASP A 605 63.00 -26.55 -19.38
N LEU A 606 63.04 -25.47 -20.16
CA LEU A 606 63.56 -25.50 -21.54
C LEU A 606 65.06 -25.84 -21.57
N GLN A 607 65.87 -25.31 -20.65
CA GLN A 607 67.28 -25.69 -20.50
C GLN A 607 67.44 -27.17 -20.08
N GLU A 608 66.57 -27.71 -19.22
CA GLU A 608 66.61 -29.13 -18.81
C GLU A 608 66.21 -30.07 -19.97
N PHE A 609 65.20 -29.67 -20.77
CA PHE A 609 64.80 -30.35 -22.00
C PHE A 609 65.92 -30.35 -23.04
N GLN A 610 66.56 -29.19 -23.31
CA GLN A 610 67.71 -29.09 -24.20
C GLN A 610 68.89 -29.94 -23.71
N ARG A 611 69.14 -29.97 -22.39
CA ARG A 611 70.17 -30.82 -21.77
C ARG A 611 69.90 -32.30 -22.00
N LYS A 612 68.68 -32.79 -21.73
CA LYS A 612 68.31 -34.19 -22.02
C LYS A 612 68.37 -34.50 -23.52
N MET A 613 67.93 -33.61 -24.41
CA MET A 613 68.06 -33.78 -25.86
C MET A 613 69.54 -33.88 -26.29
N SER A 614 70.43 -33.05 -25.74
CA SER A 614 71.87 -33.08 -26.06
C SER A 614 72.52 -34.40 -25.63
N ILE A 615 72.17 -34.92 -24.44
CA ILE A 615 72.65 -36.22 -23.94
C ILE A 615 72.13 -37.37 -24.81
N SER A 616 70.87 -37.29 -25.26
CA SER A 616 70.23 -38.28 -26.12
C SER A 616 70.83 -38.36 -27.54
N ARG A 617 71.59 -37.36 -27.99
CA ARG A 617 72.32 -37.42 -29.27
C ARG A 617 73.65 -38.19 -29.20
N GLY A 618 74.15 -38.47 -27.98
CA GLY A 618 75.45 -39.10 -27.77
C GLY A 618 76.64 -38.20 -28.12
N PRO A 619 77.88 -38.69 -27.98
CA PRO A 619 79.07 -37.96 -28.36
C PRO A 619 79.19 -37.88 -29.89
N VAL A 620 79.08 -36.67 -30.44
CA VAL A 620 79.27 -36.40 -31.87
C VAL A 620 80.64 -36.88 -32.32
N SER A 621 80.69 -37.70 -33.36
CA SER A 621 81.96 -38.15 -33.96
C SER A 621 82.69 -36.95 -34.54
N SER A 622 84.01 -36.85 -34.32
CA SER A 622 84.85 -35.77 -34.86
C SER A 622 84.81 -35.68 -36.40
N GLN A 623 84.33 -36.72 -37.08
CA GLN A 623 84.10 -36.73 -38.53
C GLN A 623 82.94 -35.81 -38.96
N GLU A 624 81.84 -35.73 -38.20
CA GLU A 624 80.66 -34.92 -38.58
C GLU A 624 80.95 -33.42 -38.49
N VAL A 625 81.65 -33.00 -37.43
CA VAL A 625 82.13 -31.61 -37.27
C VAL A 625 83.07 -31.23 -38.42
N THR A 626 83.94 -32.15 -38.83
CA THR A 626 84.88 -31.93 -39.95
C THR A 626 84.14 -31.79 -41.29
N GLN A 627 83.09 -32.59 -41.53
CA GLN A 627 82.25 -32.47 -42.72
C GLN A 627 81.51 -31.12 -42.76
N ALA A 628 80.88 -30.71 -41.66
CA ALA A 628 80.15 -29.43 -41.57
C ALA A 628 81.04 -28.19 -41.78
N VAL A 629 82.30 -28.23 -41.36
CA VAL A 629 83.27 -27.17 -41.65
C VAL A 629 83.69 -27.19 -43.12
N SER A 630 83.87 -28.38 -43.72
CA SER A 630 84.31 -28.50 -45.13
C SER A 630 83.31 -27.91 -46.13
N THR A 631 82.00 -28.04 -45.90
CA THR A 631 80.96 -27.47 -46.77
C THR A 631 80.84 -25.95 -46.69
N LEU A 632 81.37 -25.31 -45.64
CA LEU A 632 81.42 -23.84 -45.52
C LEU A 632 82.64 -23.22 -46.25
N THR A 633 83.65 -24.03 -46.61
CA THR A 633 84.90 -23.55 -47.23
C THR A 633 84.94 -23.58 -48.76
N SER A 634 83.91 -24.10 -49.43
CA SER A 634 83.97 -24.43 -50.87
C SER A 634 83.22 -23.49 -51.82
N THR A 635 82.65 -22.37 -51.35
CA THR A 635 81.92 -21.42 -52.22
C THR A 635 82.20 -19.95 -51.88
N ASN A 636 83.30 -19.37 -52.40
CA ASN A 636 83.37 -17.93 -52.67
C ASN A 636 84.53 -17.53 -53.60
N GLY A 637 84.26 -16.62 -54.55
CA GLY A 637 85.22 -16.04 -55.50
C GLY A 637 84.57 -15.74 -56.85
N HIS A 638 84.57 -14.51 -57.39
CA HIS A 638 85.11 -13.23 -56.88
C HIS A 638 84.27 -12.04 -57.37
N SER A 639 84.30 -10.92 -56.61
CA SER A 639 83.96 -9.54 -57.03
C SER A 639 82.50 -9.26 -57.42
N GLU A 640 81.98 -8.02 -57.39
CA GLU A 640 82.61 -6.71 -57.16
C GLU A 640 81.68 -5.70 -56.42
N THR A 641 82.25 -4.54 -56.05
CA THR A 641 81.70 -3.29 -55.45
C THR A 641 80.22 -2.91 -55.76
N TYR A 642 79.46 -2.20 -54.91
CA TYR A 642 79.77 -0.90 -54.25
C TYR A 642 79.03 -0.64 -52.90
N ALA A 643 79.41 0.45 -52.22
CA ALA A 643 78.86 0.98 -50.95
C ALA A 643 77.49 1.72 -51.15
N SER A 644 76.76 2.27 -50.15
CA SER A 644 77.17 2.96 -48.92
C SER A 644 76.02 3.16 -47.90
N THR A 645 76.38 3.41 -46.61
CA THR A 645 75.69 4.29 -45.60
C THR A 645 74.20 4.07 -45.21
N SER A 646 73.71 4.39 -44.00
CA SER A 646 74.30 4.57 -42.64
C SER A 646 73.21 4.90 -41.59
N ALA A 647 73.54 4.71 -40.30
CA ALA A 647 73.11 5.52 -39.13
C ALA A 647 71.82 5.20 -38.32
N THR A 648 72.06 5.08 -36.99
CA THR A 648 71.29 5.58 -35.82
C THR A 648 69.95 4.99 -35.32
N SER A 649 69.99 4.66 -34.02
CA SER A 649 68.89 4.64 -33.00
C SER A 649 68.24 6.06 -32.81
N PRO A 650 67.17 6.31 -32.00
CA PRO A 650 66.88 5.68 -30.69
C PRO A 650 65.39 5.53 -30.22
N TYR A 651 65.23 4.92 -29.04
CA TYR A 651 64.20 5.13 -27.97
C TYR A 651 62.84 5.80 -28.27
N SER A 652 61.74 5.18 -27.81
CA SER A 652 60.92 5.63 -26.64
C SER A 652 59.45 5.13 -26.71
N SER A 653 58.72 5.24 -25.58
CA SER A 653 57.32 4.85 -25.37
C SER A 653 56.30 5.90 -25.85
N THR A 654 55.03 5.51 -26.05
CA THR A 654 53.87 5.97 -25.22
C THR A 654 52.48 5.48 -25.71
N TYR A 655 51.59 5.26 -24.73
CA TYR A 655 50.12 5.46 -24.68
C TYR A 655 49.06 4.79 -25.61
N ASP A 656 47.93 4.52 -24.93
CA ASP A 656 46.50 4.47 -25.32
C ASP A 656 45.92 3.55 -26.42
N SER A 657 45.16 2.56 -25.93
CA SER A 657 43.68 2.46 -26.01
C SER A 657 42.88 2.58 -27.33
N THR A 658 41.84 1.73 -27.35
CA THR A 658 40.53 1.81 -28.03
C THR A 658 40.26 0.98 -29.30
N MET A 659 39.13 0.26 -29.21
CA MET A 659 38.13 -0.04 -30.24
C MET A 659 38.52 -0.83 -31.52
N SER A 660 38.04 -2.09 -31.53
CA SER A 660 37.29 -2.75 -32.61
C SER A 660 37.76 -2.68 -34.07
N ASP A 661 37.94 -3.87 -34.67
CA ASP A 661 37.47 -4.09 -36.05
C ASP A 661 36.92 -5.51 -36.24
N GLN A 662 36.03 -5.70 -37.22
CA GLN A 662 35.40 -6.98 -37.58
C GLN A 662 35.84 -7.44 -38.98
N ARG A 663 36.70 -8.47 -39.08
CA ARG A 663 36.98 -9.14 -40.37
C ARG A 663 36.90 -10.68 -40.33
N ARG A 664 35.65 -11.13 -40.45
CA ARG A 664 35.09 -12.16 -41.37
C ARG A 664 36.05 -12.79 -42.41
N VAL A 665 35.71 -14.02 -42.86
CA VAL A 665 36.24 -14.84 -44.00
C VAL A 665 37.22 -15.95 -43.55
N ARG A 666 37.13 -17.24 -43.95
CA ARG A 666 36.10 -18.12 -44.61
C ARG A 666 36.45 -19.60 -44.24
N ILE A 667 35.52 -20.56 -44.12
CA ILE A 667 35.07 -21.55 -45.14
C ILE A 667 36.27 -22.23 -45.87
N SER A 668 36.47 -23.57 -45.91
CA SER A 668 35.57 -24.75 -45.75
C SER A 668 36.29 -26.10 -45.53
N ASN A 669 35.60 -27.04 -44.84
CA ASN A 669 35.46 -28.51 -45.09
C ASN A 669 36.74 -29.41 -45.16
N THR A 670 36.73 -30.75 -44.99
CA THR A 670 35.69 -31.77 -45.27
C THR A 670 35.94 -33.09 -44.51
N SER A 671 34.88 -33.87 -44.17
CA SER A 671 34.91 -35.32 -43.81
C SER A 671 35.65 -35.73 -42.51
N MET A 672 35.42 -36.86 -41.82
CA MET A 672 34.44 -37.99 -41.83
C MET A 672 34.63 -38.82 -40.52
N MET A 673 33.81 -39.77 -40.04
CA MET A 673 32.48 -40.36 -40.39
C MET A 673 31.90 -41.05 -39.12
N TYR A 674 30.66 -41.59 -39.19
CA TYR A 674 29.94 -42.41 -38.17
C TYR A 674 29.44 -41.65 -36.92
N GLY A 675 28.24 -41.94 -36.38
CA GLY A 675 27.16 -42.77 -36.93
C GLY A 675 26.02 -43.03 -35.92
N ASP A 676 24.83 -42.53 -36.27
CA ASP A 676 23.45 -43.06 -36.15
C ASP A 676 22.91 -43.74 -34.86
N ASP A 677 21.59 -43.55 -34.66
CA ASP A 677 20.61 -44.24 -33.77
C ASP A 677 20.81 -44.13 -32.22
N ASP A 678 19.82 -43.89 -31.35
CA ASP A 678 18.35 -43.65 -31.47
C ASP A 678 17.82 -42.49 -30.54
N ASP A 679 16.62 -41.94 -30.85
CA ASP A 679 15.88 -40.79 -30.23
C ASP A 679 14.41 -40.80 -30.80
N ASP A 680 13.34 -40.11 -30.34
CA ASP A 680 13.07 -39.20 -29.18
C ASP A 680 11.81 -39.64 -28.37
N ASP A 681 10.51 -39.50 -28.74
CA ASP A 681 9.75 -38.84 -29.84
C ASP A 681 8.27 -38.53 -29.38
N TYR A 682 7.35 -38.06 -30.25
CA TYR A 682 6.04 -37.43 -29.91
C TYR A 682 4.81 -38.00 -30.66
N ASP A 683 3.72 -38.30 -29.91
CA ASP A 683 2.37 -38.53 -30.46
C ASP A 683 1.38 -37.41 -30.00
N ASP A 684 0.86 -36.66 -30.95
CA ASP A 684 -0.44 -35.96 -30.88
C ASP A 684 -1.41 -36.72 -31.81
N GLU A 685 -2.63 -37.02 -31.38
CA GLU A 685 -3.77 -37.29 -32.27
C GLU A 685 -4.98 -36.44 -31.84
N ASP A 686 -5.73 -35.98 -32.84
CA ASP A 686 -6.99 -35.22 -32.73
C ASP A 686 -8.15 -36.15 -32.22
N ASP A 687 -9.43 -35.78 -32.14
CA ASP A 687 -10.19 -34.64 -32.65
C ASP A 687 -11.50 -34.50 -31.84
N ASP A 688 -12.14 -33.32 -31.84
CA ASP A 688 -13.61 -33.19 -31.70
C ASP A 688 -14.06 -31.74 -32.00
N ASP A 689 -14.89 -31.59 -33.03
CA ASP A 689 -15.29 -30.32 -33.66
C ASP A 689 -16.32 -29.52 -32.83
N TYR A 690 -16.39 -28.19 -33.04
CA TYR A 690 -17.66 -27.50 -33.29
C TYR A 690 -17.47 -26.05 -33.79
N ASP A 691 -17.44 -25.92 -35.12
CA ASP A 691 -17.70 -24.78 -36.02
C ASP A 691 -18.19 -23.42 -35.45
N LEU A 692 -17.71 -22.35 -36.09
CA LEU A 692 -18.17 -20.96 -35.97
C LEU A 692 -18.51 -20.38 -37.35
N SER A 693 -19.80 -20.24 -37.73
CA SER A 693 -20.25 -19.01 -38.42
C SER A 693 -21.79 -18.75 -38.54
N THR A 694 -22.12 -17.45 -38.49
CA THR A 694 -23.20 -16.71 -39.21
C THR A 694 -24.73 -16.92 -38.99
N ALA A 695 -25.42 -15.76 -38.98
CA ALA A 695 -26.73 -15.46 -39.61
C ALA A 695 -28.06 -15.96 -38.98
N ARG A 696 -28.53 -15.27 -37.92
CA ARG A 696 -29.61 -14.26 -38.06
C ARG A 696 -29.77 -13.35 -36.84
#